data_AF-A0A7X7XZI8-F1
#
_entry.id   AF-A0A7X7XZI8-F1
#
_cell.length_a   1.000
_cell.length_b   1.000
_cell.length_c   1.000
_cell.angle_alpha   90.00
_cell.angle_beta   90.00
_cell.angle_gamma   90.00
#
_symmetry.space_group_name_H-M   'P 1'
#
loop_
_entity.id
_entity.type
_entity.pdbx_description
1 polymer ?
#
loop_
_entity_poly.entity_id
_entity_poly.type
_entity_poly.pdbx_seq_one_letter_code
_entity_poly.pdbx_strand_id
1 'polypeptide(L)'
;MGIRKIVFLCSVFFFVFVQVLSVKAWEGMPMPELHVEGRYLKDSHGHIVNLHGFAQTFSPWFNEQGSKWSNYDVQECLNYNKNIIDRIMDAGWKVNFVRQHMDPYWSSTPGCEGRYEGEECFNETRFRKYLDEVFVPMAEYAVSKGLYVVMRPPGVCPERIEIGGVYHEYLIKVWGIVAKHPDLKNNPHIMFELANEPINILGTDGTYGAGTQGHFDNLKTYFQEIVDTIRASADNILWVPGLGYQSLYSGYAVNPIEGENIGYAVHVYPGWFNSGQGYEPFQRGWNNQVQPVADFAPVIVTEMDWAPERHEKSWGKATTGTAGGDGFGANFKKITDDCGNVSWLLFTEPHLLADFGNPDAPADVVDFLNDPEACPWPIYHWYEDYAEEYDFEGVTDDYFTVSELYVEGGNEISVVTNSSKGVIINAVFADGHIENVSSIADVSLNKTGIVKFERGRIFALKDGQVEVDVTYTDSKGNKKQLTIHVSSTPFPLTDELFNPGIWENGTFNEDTKTLQTGPYGFGGWQYNGIDFSGYKYLVARLGSENNASADFRLFDGASYWGSPAIFPFNSNREVVLVLNDVVKEDGTPLNSEHIYIAGFWSNGSNPFVIDSVFVTNSNEYAPRGIYVNDFKLKKITTLDGLNYFAESGPSESQSLIVSGFKLDGDITITAPENFEISTDSIGDYVSNITLSDNEGTVDETIVFVRLKSGLEKGTYSGDIIVSSDGVASKRIALSGMVEYTTNVNSFAKADLNVISTRYFSITGQRVDNIENERGLFVKMNLMSDGSTQTSKIIRY
;
A
#
# COMPACT_ATOMS: atom_id res chain seq x y z
N MET A 1 57.89 27.64 -69.82
CA MET A 1 57.22 28.93 -70.10
C MET A 1 55.78 28.62 -70.54
N GLY A 2 54.76 29.08 -69.80
CA GLY A 2 53.40 29.23 -70.34
C GLY A 2 52.33 28.14 -70.09
N ILE A 3 51.65 28.21 -68.93
CA ILE A 3 50.18 28.28 -68.70
C ILE A 3 49.19 27.36 -69.47
N ARG A 4 48.37 26.60 -68.70
CA ARG A 4 46.87 26.38 -68.74
C ARG A 4 46.54 24.89 -68.55
N LYS A 5 45.55 24.43 -67.77
CA LYS A 5 44.55 24.95 -66.82
C LYS A 5 43.89 23.67 -66.25
N ILE A 6 43.80 23.49 -64.93
CA ILE A 6 42.76 22.65 -64.34
C ILE A 6 42.13 23.48 -63.23
N VAL A 7 40.81 23.63 -63.34
CA VAL A 7 39.93 24.34 -62.43
C VAL A 7 39.75 23.47 -61.19
N PHE A 8 39.99 24.00 -60.00
CA PHE A 8 39.51 23.41 -58.75
C PHE A 8 38.50 24.38 -58.12
N LEU A 9 37.29 23.88 -57.92
CA LEU A 9 36.18 24.56 -57.26
C LEU A 9 36.53 24.69 -55.77
N CYS A 10 36.61 25.92 -55.25
CA CYS A 10 36.59 26.17 -53.81
C CYS A 10 35.14 26.28 -53.35
N SER A 11 34.63 25.24 -52.69
CA SER A 11 33.43 25.34 -51.86
C SER A 11 33.87 25.57 -50.42
N VAL A 12 33.72 26.81 -49.94
CA VAL A 12 33.89 27.16 -48.53
C VAL A 12 32.63 26.66 -47.80
N PHE A 13 32.77 25.61 -46.99
CA PHE A 13 31.75 25.24 -46.00
C PHE A 13 31.87 26.20 -44.82
N PHE A 14 30.91 27.11 -44.70
CA PHE A 14 30.74 27.94 -43.52
C PHE A 14 29.98 27.09 -42.48
N PHE A 15 30.70 26.50 -41.52
CA PHE A 15 30.08 25.93 -40.32
C PHE A 15 29.57 27.10 -39.48
N VAL A 16 28.28 27.41 -39.61
CA VAL A 16 27.57 28.24 -38.63
C VAL A 16 27.40 27.36 -37.40
N PHE A 17 28.26 27.53 -36.39
CA PHE A 17 27.94 27.13 -35.03
C PHE A 17 26.75 27.98 -34.58
N VAL A 18 25.54 27.44 -34.71
CA VAL A 18 24.39 27.96 -33.97
C VAL A 18 24.66 27.56 -32.52
N GLN A 19 25.20 28.47 -31.71
CA GLN A 19 25.09 28.34 -30.26
C GLN A 19 23.59 28.39 -29.96
N VAL A 20 22.99 27.23 -29.73
CA VAL A 20 21.65 27.16 -29.14
C VAL A 20 21.82 27.75 -27.74
N LEU A 21 21.31 28.96 -27.54
CA LEU A 21 21.22 29.54 -26.20
C LEU A 21 20.31 28.60 -25.40
N SER A 22 20.86 27.85 -24.45
CA SER A 22 20.05 27.04 -23.53
C SER A 22 19.13 27.98 -22.77
N VAL A 23 17.83 27.70 -22.75
CA VAL A 23 16.91 28.41 -21.85
C VAL A 23 17.29 28.06 -20.41
N LYS A 24 17.21 29.04 -19.51
CA LYS A 24 17.63 28.92 -18.12
C LYS A 24 16.53 29.42 -17.19
N ALA A 25 16.32 28.75 -16.07
CA ALA A 25 15.45 29.23 -14.98
C ALA A 25 16.07 30.46 -14.28
N TRP A 26 17.37 30.39 -14.01
CA TRP A 26 18.21 31.50 -13.54
C TRP A 26 19.66 31.28 -13.99
N GLU A 27 20.55 32.24 -13.71
CA GLU A 27 21.97 32.08 -13.98
C GLU A 27 22.53 30.87 -13.22
N GLY A 28 22.97 29.85 -13.95
CA GLY A 28 23.46 28.59 -13.37
C GLY A 28 22.52 27.40 -13.58
N MET A 29 21.21 27.60 -13.78
CA MET A 29 20.23 26.52 -14.01
C MET A 29 19.73 26.47 -15.46
N PRO A 30 20.38 25.70 -16.37
CA PRO A 30 19.77 25.34 -17.65
C PRO A 30 18.51 24.48 -17.46
N MET A 31 17.68 24.41 -18.50
CA MET A 31 16.59 23.43 -18.60
C MET A 31 16.96 22.26 -19.51
N PRO A 32 17.77 21.29 -19.07
CA PRO A 32 18.02 20.07 -19.85
C PRO A 32 16.77 19.19 -20.00
N GLU A 33 16.81 18.21 -20.89
CA GLU A 33 15.79 17.16 -20.92
C GLU A 33 15.86 16.36 -19.61
N LEU A 34 14.69 16.07 -19.04
CA LEU A 34 14.57 15.30 -17.80
C LEU A 34 13.99 13.92 -18.09
N HIS A 35 14.40 12.94 -17.29
CA HIS A 35 13.89 11.58 -17.34
C HIS A 35 13.86 10.98 -15.93
N VAL A 36 13.13 9.87 -15.76
CA VAL A 36 13.12 9.13 -14.50
C VAL A 36 14.18 8.03 -14.53
N GLU A 37 15.07 8.04 -13.56
CA GLU A 37 16.05 6.97 -13.32
C GLU A 37 15.96 6.51 -11.86
N GLY A 38 15.57 5.24 -11.68
CA GLY A 38 15.28 4.73 -10.34
C GLY A 38 14.23 5.60 -9.64
N ARG A 39 14.58 6.08 -8.44
CA ARG A 39 13.69 6.95 -7.65
C ARG A 39 13.82 8.43 -7.97
N TYR A 40 14.71 8.83 -8.88
CA TYR A 40 15.03 10.24 -9.12
C TYR A 40 14.50 10.73 -10.46
N LEU A 41 14.18 12.02 -10.50
CA LEU A 41 14.15 12.78 -11.74
C LEU A 41 15.60 13.21 -12.02
N LYS A 42 16.14 12.88 -13.19
CA LYS A 42 17.51 13.22 -13.57
C LYS A 42 17.56 14.00 -14.88
N ASP A 43 18.55 14.87 -15.00
CA ASP A 43 18.84 15.55 -16.26
C ASP A 43 19.60 14.67 -17.26
N SER A 44 19.80 15.17 -18.47
CA SER A 44 20.58 14.50 -19.52
C SER A 44 22.06 14.27 -19.18
N HIS A 45 22.57 14.88 -18.11
CA HIS A 45 23.92 14.67 -17.59
C HIS A 45 23.93 13.75 -16.36
N GLY A 46 22.78 13.27 -15.88
CA GLY A 46 22.67 12.39 -14.72
C GLY A 46 22.61 13.10 -13.37
N HIS A 47 22.47 14.43 -13.32
CA HIS A 47 22.23 15.15 -12.08
C HIS A 47 20.82 14.87 -11.57
N ILE A 48 20.65 14.72 -10.25
CA ILE A 48 19.34 14.67 -9.62
C ILE A 48 18.69 16.05 -9.69
N VAL A 49 17.43 16.08 -10.10
CA VAL A 49 16.65 17.31 -10.27
C VAL A 49 15.39 17.28 -9.42
N ASN A 50 15.32 18.12 -8.38
CA ASN A 50 14.05 18.45 -7.72
C ASN A 50 13.51 19.79 -8.25
N LEU A 51 12.23 19.79 -8.62
CA LEU A 51 11.54 20.95 -9.18
C LEU A 51 10.81 21.73 -8.07
N HIS A 52 10.91 23.06 -8.14
CA HIS A 52 10.34 24.02 -7.21
C HIS A 52 9.55 25.10 -7.96
N GLY A 53 8.29 25.31 -7.60
CA GLY A 53 7.38 26.03 -8.49
C GLY A 53 6.15 26.63 -7.85
N PHE A 54 5.19 26.98 -8.71
CA PHE A 54 3.88 27.52 -8.38
C PHE A 54 2.81 26.96 -9.33
N ALA A 55 1.53 27.15 -9.01
CA ALA A 55 0.42 26.75 -9.87
C ALA A 55 -0.25 27.94 -10.57
N GLN A 56 -0.77 27.71 -11.78
CA GLN A 56 -1.50 28.71 -12.54
C GLN A 56 -2.75 28.13 -13.18
N THR A 57 -3.88 28.79 -12.94
CA THR A 57 -5.20 28.42 -13.45
C THR A 57 -5.73 29.48 -14.41
N PHE A 58 -5.98 29.10 -15.67
CA PHE A 58 -6.48 30.03 -16.68
C PHE A 58 -8.00 30.16 -16.61
N SER A 59 -8.50 30.81 -15.58
CA SER A 59 -9.93 31.04 -15.38
C SER A 59 -10.17 32.49 -15.02
N PRO A 60 -11.24 33.14 -15.52
CA PRO A 60 -11.61 34.47 -15.04
C PRO A 60 -11.73 34.51 -13.51
N TRP A 61 -12.32 33.48 -12.91
CA TRP A 61 -12.53 33.41 -11.46
C TRP A 61 -11.23 33.46 -10.68
N PHE A 62 -10.27 32.61 -11.04
CA PHE A 62 -8.95 32.57 -10.39
C PHE A 62 -8.05 33.75 -10.81
N ASN A 63 -8.36 34.43 -11.92
CA ASN A 63 -7.69 35.66 -12.35
C ASN A 63 -8.40 36.88 -11.76
N GLU A 64 -8.39 36.93 -10.42
CA GLU A 64 -8.95 38.01 -9.60
C GLU A 64 -10.45 38.23 -9.86
N GLN A 65 -11.25 37.16 -9.74
CA GLN A 65 -12.72 37.15 -9.75
C GLN A 65 -13.35 37.80 -11.00
N GLY A 66 -12.71 37.61 -12.15
CA GLY A 66 -13.15 38.09 -13.46
C GLY A 66 -12.87 39.58 -13.68
N SER A 67 -12.13 40.24 -12.79
CA SER A 67 -11.80 41.66 -12.92
C SER A 67 -10.80 41.95 -14.04
N LYS A 68 -10.04 40.95 -14.49
CA LYS A 68 -9.00 41.10 -15.50
C LYS A 68 -9.48 40.80 -16.91
N TRP A 69 -10.24 39.73 -17.07
CA TRP A 69 -10.77 39.30 -18.35
C TRP A 69 -11.98 38.36 -18.15
N SER A 70 -12.79 38.17 -19.19
CA SER A 70 -13.97 37.31 -19.17
C SER A 70 -14.38 36.89 -20.60
N ASN A 71 -15.52 36.22 -20.75
CA ASN A 71 -16.15 35.89 -22.04
C ASN A 71 -15.24 35.18 -23.06
N TYR A 72 -14.39 34.27 -22.60
CA TYR A 72 -13.45 33.50 -23.43
C TYR A 72 -12.49 34.39 -24.23
N ASP A 73 -12.12 35.57 -23.71
CA ASP A 73 -11.10 36.43 -24.29
C ASP A 73 -9.72 35.80 -24.13
N VAL A 74 -9.27 35.13 -25.19
CA VAL A 74 -7.96 34.46 -25.25
C VAL A 74 -6.83 35.48 -25.12
N GLN A 75 -6.91 36.63 -25.77
CA GLN A 75 -5.81 37.60 -25.80
C GLN A 75 -5.56 38.18 -24.41
N GLU A 76 -6.62 38.61 -23.73
CA GLU A 76 -6.50 39.16 -22.37
C GLU A 76 -6.11 38.08 -21.35
N CYS A 77 -6.61 36.85 -21.50
CA CYS A 77 -6.15 35.71 -20.70
C CYS A 77 -4.63 35.50 -20.84
N LEU A 78 -4.12 35.44 -22.08
CA LEU A 78 -2.69 35.27 -22.33
C LEU A 78 -1.88 36.45 -21.81
N ASN A 79 -2.31 37.69 -22.08
CA ASN A 79 -1.60 38.90 -21.64
C ASN A 79 -1.45 38.93 -20.11
N TYR A 80 -2.55 38.70 -19.38
CA TYR A 80 -2.53 38.69 -17.92
C TYR A 80 -1.64 37.58 -17.37
N ASN A 81 -1.83 36.33 -17.82
CA ASN A 81 -1.12 35.19 -17.25
C ASN A 81 0.38 35.17 -17.58
N LYS A 82 0.78 35.67 -18.76
CA LYS A 82 2.19 35.89 -19.11
C LYS A 82 2.82 36.97 -18.23
N ASN A 83 2.09 38.04 -17.97
CA ASN A 83 2.56 39.10 -17.08
C ASN A 83 2.73 38.62 -15.63
N ILE A 84 1.87 37.73 -15.13
CA ILE A 84 2.05 37.13 -13.80
C ILE A 84 3.37 36.34 -13.73
N ILE A 85 3.69 35.52 -14.74
CA ILE A 85 4.98 34.81 -14.80
C ILE A 85 6.14 35.82 -14.76
N ASP A 86 6.10 36.85 -15.60
CA ASP A 86 7.16 37.87 -15.63
C ASP A 86 7.38 38.52 -14.27
N ARG A 87 6.29 38.91 -13.60
CA ARG A 87 6.35 39.58 -12.30
C ARG A 87 6.84 38.67 -11.18
N ILE A 88 6.51 37.38 -11.19
CA ILE A 88 7.06 36.41 -10.23
C ILE A 88 8.58 36.30 -10.42
N MET A 89 9.04 36.18 -11.67
CA MET A 89 10.47 36.11 -11.97
C MET A 89 11.20 37.42 -11.62
N ASP A 90 10.60 38.58 -11.92
CA ASP A 90 11.15 39.90 -11.60
C ASP A 90 11.20 40.17 -10.09
N ALA A 91 10.29 39.58 -9.31
CA ALA A 91 10.33 39.61 -7.84
C ALA A 91 11.44 38.72 -7.24
N GLY A 92 12.16 37.96 -8.08
CA GLY A 92 13.35 37.21 -7.69
C GLY A 92 13.09 35.78 -7.24
N TRP A 93 11.86 35.28 -7.33
CA TRP A 93 11.54 33.88 -6.99
C TRP A 93 12.38 32.90 -7.82
N LYS A 94 13.06 31.97 -7.13
CA LYS A 94 13.82 30.89 -7.76
C LYS A 94 12.94 29.68 -8.08
N VAL A 95 12.09 29.85 -9.10
CA VAL A 95 11.18 28.80 -9.57
C VAL A 95 11.66 28.21 -10.89
N ASN A 96 11.50 26.90 -11.05
CA ASN A 96 11.91 26.15 -12.24
C ASN A 96 10.76 25.30 -12.84
N PHE A 97 9.57 25.29 -12.25
CA PHE A 97 8.40 24.72 -12.90
C PHE A 97 7.09 25.46 -12.58
N VAL A 98 6.11 25.26 -13.45
CA VAL A 98 4.72 25.71 -13.25
C VAL A 98 3.75 24.54 -13.44
N ARG A 99 2.83 24.38 -12.50
CA ARG A 99 1.69 23.48 -12.65
C ARG A 99 0.56 24.20 -13.39
N GLN A 100 0.20 23.67 -14.54
CA GLN A 100 -0.73 24.27 -15.48
C GLN A 100 -2.11 23.61 -15.39
N HIS A 101 -3.10 24.32 -14.83
CA HIS A 101 -4.49 23.85 -14.79
C HIS A 101 -5.23 24.18 -16.08
N MET A 102 -5.57 23.14 -16.84
CA MET A 102 -6.41 23.23 -18.04
C MET A 102 -7.90 23.44 -17.70
N ASP A 103 -8.24 24.58 -17.09
CA ASP A 103 -9.55 24.85 -16.47
C ASP A 103 -10.77 24.49 -17.35
N PRO A 104 -11.81 23.82 -16.80
CA PRO A 104 -13.04 23.45 -17.51
C PRO A 104 -13.79 24.62 -18.15
N TYR A 105 -13.56 25.86 -17.73
CA TYR A 105 -14.07 27.05 -18.41
C TYR A 105 -13.85 26.95 -19.92
N TRP A 106 -12.66 26.53 -20.35
CA TRP A 106 -12.34 26.45 -21.77
C TRP A 106 -12.97 25.24 -22.46
N SER A 107 -12.98 24.07 -21.82
CA SER A 107 -13.43 22.81 -22.43
C SER A 107 -14.93 22.55 -22.31
N SER A 108 -15.63 23.17 -21.36
CA SER A 108 -17.06 22.92 -21.12
C SER A 108 -17.95 23.67 -22.10
N THR A 109 -19.09 23.08 -22.45
CA THR A 109 -20.14 23.74 -23.24
C THR A 109 -20.74 24.90 -22.43
N PRO A 110 -20.70 26.15 -22.91
CA PRO A 110 -21.24 27.30 -22.16
C PRO A 110 -22.73 27.13 -21.87
N GLY A 111 -23.13 27.35 -20.61
CA GLY A 111 -24.52 27.20 -20.16
C GLY A 111 -24.96 25.75 -19.90
N CYS A 112 -24.07 24.77 -20.02
CA CYS A 112 -24.32 23.41 -19.57
C CYS A 112 -24.38 23.35 -18.03
N GLU A 113 -25.29 22.52 -17.50
CA GLU A 113 -25.41 22.25 -16.08
C GLU A 113 -24.81 20.87 -15.77
N GLY A 114 -23.87 20.85 -14.83
CA GLY A 114 -23.15 19.65 -14.38
C GLY A 114 -22.54 19.88 -13.01
N ARG A 115 -21.74 18.93 -12.53
CA ARG A 115 -20.98 19.12 -11.30
C ARG A 115 -19.96 20.26 -11.51
N TYR A 116 -19.67 21.00 -10.44
CA TYR A 116 -18.58 21.98 -10.48
C TYR A 116 -17.28 21.29 -10.86
N GLU A 117 -16.60 21.81 -11.89
CA GLU A 117 -15.39 21.22 -12.47
C GLU A 117 -15.53 19.75 -12.90
N GLY A 118 -16.75 19.34 -13.25
CA GLY A 118 -17.06 17.99 -13.71
C GLY A 118 -16.94 17.80 -15.22
N GLU A 119 -16.79 16.54 -15.61
CA GLU A 119 -16.63 16.08 -16.98
C GLU A 119 -17.94 16.11 -17.79
N GLU A 120 -19.09 16.26 -17.14
CA GLU A 120 -20.42 16.10 -17.76
C GLU A 120 -20.67 17.13 -18.87
N CYS A 121 -20.03 18.29 -18.77
CA CYS A 121 -20.15 19.38 -19.73
C CYS A 121 -19.02 19.43 -20.77
N PHE A 122 -18.09 18.46 -20.74
CA PHE A 122 -16.92 18.45 -21.61
C PHE A 122 -17.29 18.44 -23.09
N ASN A 123 -16.63 19.32 -23.85
CA ASN A 123 -16.80 19.45 -25.29
C ASN A 123 -15.44 19.31 -25.98
N GLU A 124 -15.23 18.19 -26.66
CA GLU A 124 -13.95 17.89 -27.32
C GLU A 124 -13.53 18.97 -28.32
N THR A 125 -14.46 19.51 -29.11
CA THR A 125 -14.17 20.57 -30.09
C THR A 125 -13.63 21.83 -29.41
N ARG A 126 -14.22 22.22 -28.27
CA ARG A 126 -13.75 23.37 -27.49
C ARG A 126 -12.43 23.08 -26.82
N PHE A 127 -12.27 21.89 -26.24
CA PHE A 127 -11.01 21.47 -25.63
C PHE A 127 -9.85 21.55 -26.62
N ARG A 128 -9.99 20.97 -27.82
CA ARG A 128 -8.97 21.06 -28.88
C ARG A 128 -8.67 22.50 -29.27
N LYS A 129 -9.71 23.33 -29.47
CA LYS A 129 -9.54 24.74 -29.81
C LYS A 129 -8.69 25.48 -28.76
N TYR A 130 -9.00 25.33 -27.47
CA TYR A 130 -8.32 26.08 -26.42
C TYR A 130 -7.06 25.41 -25.88
N LEU A 131 -6.83 24.13 -26.20
CA LEU A 131 -5.51 23.53 -26.15
C LEU A 131 -4.56 24.33 -27.04
N ASP A 132 -4.95 24.57 -28.29
CA ASP A 132 -4.13 25.32 -29.26
C ASP A 132 -4.07 26.84 -28.96
N GLU A 133 -5.17 27.43 -28.51
CA GLU A 133 -5.27 28.90 -28.36
C GLU A 133 -4.84 29.41 -26.97
N VAL A 134 -4.89 28.60 -25.91
CA VAL A 134 -4.61 29.03 -24.53
C VAL A 134 -3.51 28.19 -23.90
N PHE A 135 -3.69 26.86 -23.81
CA PHE A 135 -2.82 26.05 -22.97
C PHE A 135 -1.43 25.83 -23.57
N VAL A 136 -1.32 25.51 -24.87
CA VAL A 136 -0.04 25.38 -25.58
C VAL A 136 0.72 26.71 -25.59
N PRO A 137 0.13 27.87 -25.98
CA PRO A 137 0.84 29.15 -25.95
C PRO A 137 1.30 29.59 -24.56
N MET A 138 0.60 29.20 -23.49
CA MET A 138 1.06 29.43 -22.11
C MET A 138 2.20 28.50 -21.72
N ALA A 139 2.15 27.23 -22.11
CA ALA A 139 3.23 26.28 -21.86
C ALA A 139 4.52 26.70 -22.56
N GLU A 140 4.44 27.06 -23.86
CA GLU A 140 5.60 27.57 -24.61
C GLU A 140 6.17 28.84 -23.98
N TYR A 141 5.32 29.72 -23.46
CA TYR A 141 5.78 30.92 -22.76
C TYR A 141 6.52 30.57 -21.46
N ALA A 142 5.95 29.70 -20.64
CA ALA A 142 6.58 29.24 -19.41
C ALA A 142 7.95 28.58 -19.70
N VAL A 143 8.01 27.70 -20.71
CA VAL A 143 9.27 27.10 -21.17
C VAL A 143 10.25 28.19 -21.61
N SER A 144 9.82 29.20 -22.36
CA SER A 144 10.69 30.32 -22.78
C SER A 144 11.24 31.16 -21.61
N LYS A 145 10.61 31.04 -20.43
CA LYS A 145 11.00 31.72 -19.19
C LYS A 145 11.81 30.84 -18.24
N GLY A 146 12.17 29.62 -18.66
CA GLY A 146 12.96 28.74 -17.81
C GLY A 146 12.14 27.84 -16.89
N LEU A 147 10.85 27.62 -17.19
CA LEU A 147 9.96 26.79 -16.37
C LEU A 147 9.57 25.50 -17.08
N TYR A 148 9.81 24.35 -16.45
CA TYR A 148 9.15 23.10 -16.83
C TYR A 148 7.65 23.22 -16.60
N VAL A 149 6.85 22.50 -17.36
CA VAL A 149 5.38 22.59 -17.29
C VAL A 149 4.81 21.24 -16.91
N VAL A 150 4.01 21.21 -15.84
CA VAL A 150 3.21 20.04 -15.46
C VAL A 150 1.76 20.34 -15.81
N MET A 151 1.24 19.76 -16.89
CA MET A 151 -0.15 19.93 -17.29
C MET A 151 -1.04 18.95 -16.53
N ARG A 152 -2.13 19.44 -15.92
CA ARG A 152 -3.19 18.60 -15.35
C ARG A 152 -4.47 18.67 -16.19
N PRO A 153 -5.35 17.65 -16.19
CA PRO A 153 -6.50 17.61 -17.06
C PRO A 153 -7.55 18.65 -16.60
N PRO A 154 -8.55 18.96 -17.46
CA PRO A 154 -9.65 19.81 -17.03
C PRO A 154 -10.46 19.17 -15.91
N GLY A 155 -10.61 19.92 -14.82
CA GLY A 155 -11.55 19.64 -13.75
C GLY A 155 -11.00 18.81 -12.60
N VAL A 156 -11.90 18.36 -11.71
CA VAL A 156 -11.57 17.59 -10.50
C VAL A 156 -12.33 16.26 -10.53
N CYS A 157 -11.70 15.21 -10.03
CA CYS A 157 -12.28 13.88 -9.96
C CYS A 157 -13.64 13.89 -9.24
N PRO A 158 -14.60 13.05 -9.67
CA PRO A 158 -15.79 12.79 -8.88
C PRO A 158 -15.44 12.05 -7.57
N GLU A 159 -16.34 12.08 -6.60
CA GLU A 159 -16.16 11.39 -5.30
C GLU A 159 -15.87 9.88 -5.45
N ARG A 160 -16.39 9.28 -6.53
CA ARG A 160 -16.27 7.85 -6.83
C ARG A 160 -15.86 7.66 -8.29
N ILE A 161 -14.79 6.91 -8.50
CA ILE A 161 -14.34 6.46 -9.81
C ILE A 161 -14.39 4.94 -9.93
N GLU A 162 -14.46 4.43 -11.15
CA GLU A 162 -14.43 3.00 -11.44
C GLU A 162 -13.85 2.75 -12.83
N ILE A 163 -13.24 1.58 -13.02
CA ILE A 163 -12.68 1.17 -14.31
C ILE A 163 -13.82 1.07 -15.34
N GLY A 164 -13.65 1.75 -16.46
CA GLY A 164 -14.65 1.83 -17.53
C GLY A 164 -15.83 2.77 -17.23
N GLY A 165 -15.78 3.50 -16.11
CA GLY A 165 -16.76 4.55 -15.81
C GLY A 165 -16.58 5.81 -16.67
N VAL A 166 -17.55 6.72 -16.61
CA VAL A 166 -17.59 7.95 -17.42
C VAL A 166 -16.31 8.78 -17.26
N TYR A 167 -15.84 8.98 -16.03
CA TYR A 167 -14.61 9.74 -15.78
C TYR A 167 -13.35 9.03 -16.30
N HIS A 168 -13.33 7.68 -16.31
CA HIS A 168 -12.22 6.91 -16.87
C HIS A 168 -12.09 7.12 -18.38
N GLU A 169 -13.21 6.95 -19.10
CA GLU A 169 -13.27 7.18 -20.54
C GLU A 169 -12.96 8.65 -20.90
N TYR A 170 -13.38 9.58 -20.04
CA TYR A 170 -13.04 11.00 -20.16
C TYR A 170 -11.52 11.24 -20.10
N LEU A 171 -10.83 10.71 -19.08
CA LEU A 171 -9.38 10.88 -18.95
C LEU A 171 -8.62 10.22 -20.12
N ILE A 172 -9.00 9.01 -20.52
CA ILE A 172 -8.44 8.32 -21.70
C ILE A 172 -8.59 9.21 -22.95
N LYS A 173 -9.75 9.84 -23.13
CA LYS A 173 -9.99 10.75 -24.25
C LYS A 173 -9.12 12.01 -24.18
N VAL A 174 -9.09 12.71 -23.04
CA VAL A 174 -8.30 13.93 -22.86
C VAL A 174 -6.83 13.64 -23.11
N TRP A 175 -6.27 12.63 -22.46
CA TRP A 175 -4.86 12.28 -22.60
C TRP A 175 -4.52 11.74 -23.98
N GLY A 176 -5.43 10.99 -24.62
CA GLY A 176 -5.28 10.57 -26.01
C GLY A 176 -5.25 11.73 -27.01
N ILE A 177 -5.81 12.90 -26.65
CA ILE A 177 -5.71 14.14 -27.43
C ILE A 177 -4.38 14.84 -27.16
N VAL A 178 -4.07 15.09 -25.89
CA VAL A 178 -2.89 15.83 -25.44
C VAL A 178 -1.59 15.13 -25.89
N ALA A 179 -1.49 13.83 -25.70
CA ALA A 179 -0.30 13.03 -26.08
C ALA A 179 -0.05 12.96 -27.60
N LYS A 180 -1.04 13.32 -28.43
CA LYS A 180 -0.89 13.38 -29.90
C LYS A 180 -0.65 14.80 -30.42
N HIS A 181 -0.76 15.82 -29.57
CA HIS A 181 -0.56 17.20 -29.98
C HIS A 181 0.91 17.40 -30.39
N PRO A 182 1.20 17.97 -31.58
CA PRO A 182 2.55 18.04 -32.12
C PRO A 182 3.54 18.82 -31.25
N ASP A 183 3.07 19.84 -30.52
CA ASP A 183 3.92 20.67 -29.66
C ASP A 183 4.11 20.09 -28.25
N LEU A 184 3.34 19.05 -27.87
CA LEU A 184 3.35 18.44 -26.54
C LEU A 184 3.97 17.04 -26.54
N LYS A 185 3.74 16.27 -27.61
CA LYS A 185 4.29 14.92 -27.77
C LYS A 185 5.82 14.94 -27.71
N ASN A 186 6.37 14.21 -26.75
CA ASN A 186 7.82 14.05 -26.54
C ASN A 186 8.53 15.40 -26.31
N ASN A 187 7.80 16.41 -25.82
CA ASN A 187 8.38 17.68 -25.46
C ASN A 187 9.24 17.51 -24.19
N PRO A 188 10.54 17.84 -24.23
CA PRO A 188 11.48 17.59 -23.12
C PRO A 188 11.21 18.47 -21.89
N HIS A 189 10.32 19.46 -21.99
CA HIS A 189 10.03 20.43 -20.92
C HIS A 189 8.59 20.36 -20.41
N ILE A 190 7.76 19.48 -20.97
CA ILE A 190 6.34 19.36 -20.62
C ILE A 190 6.02 17.95 -20.13
N MET A 191 5.35 17.87 -18.98
CA MET A 191 4.98 16.65 -18.26
C MET A 191 3.48 16.62 -18.01
N PHE A 192 2.94 15.44 -17.70
CA PHE A 192 1.49 15.22 -17.57
C PHE A 192 1.13 14.66 -16.20
N GLU A 193 0.35 15.41 -15.42
CA GLU A 193 -0.29 14.93 -14.18
C GLU A 193 -1.65 14.33 -14.52
N LEU A 194 -1.83 13.02 -14.34
CA LEU A 194 -2.91 12.28 -15.01
C LEU A 194 -4.32 12.60 -14.50
N ALA A 195 -4.46 13.02 -13.24
CA ALA A 195 -5.68 13.56 -12.66
C ALA A 195 -5.33 14.42 -11.43
N ASN A 196 -6.27 15.28 -11.01
CA ASN A 196 -6.19 15.99 -9.72
C ASN A 196 -6.47 14.98 -8.60
N GLU A 197 -7.63 15.02 -7.96
CA GLU A 197 -7.82 14.37 -6.67
C GLU A 197 -8.76 13.15 -6.70
N PRO A 198 -8.34 11.94 -7.15
CA PRO A 198 -9.10 10.73 -6.87
C PRO A 198 -9.37 10.59 -5.37
N ILE A 199 -10.63 10.30 -5.02
CA ILE A 199 -11.06 10.17 -3.62
C ILE A 199 -11.28 8.69 -3.31
N ASN A 200 -12.33 8.10 -3.90
CA ASN A 200 -12.65 6.68 -3.75
C ASN A 200 -12.70 5.99 -5.11
N ILE A 201 -12.28 4.73 -5.14
CA ILE A 201 -12.43 3.84 -6.29
C ILE A 201 -13.26 2.62 -5.92
N LEU A 202 -13.99 2.03 -6.88
CA LEU A 202 -14.58 0.70 -6.71
C LEU A 202 -13.47 -0.35 -6.63
N GLY A 203 -13.29 -0.98 -5.48
CA GLY A 203 -12.30 -2.03 -5.23
C GLY A 203 -12.68 -3.37 -5.83
N THR A 204 -11.73 -4.32 -5.81
CA THR A 204 -11.93 -5.70 -6.32
C THR A 204 -13.02 -6.49 -5.59
N ASP A 205 -13.39 -6.07 -4.39
CA ASP A 205 -14.46 -6.65 -3.57
C ASP A 205 -15.85 -6.05 -3.86
N GLY A 206 -15.94 -5.08 -4.78
CA GLY A 206 -17.18 -4.39 -5.13
C GLY A 206 -17.59 -3.26 -4.19
N THR A 207 -16.70 -2.80 -3.29
CA THR A 207 -16.94 -1.66 -2.40
C THR A 207 -16.21 -0.41 -2.87
N TYR A 208 -16.77 0.78 -2.62
CA TYR A 208 -16.06 2.04 -2.86
C TYR A 208 -15.24 2.44 -1.63
N GLY A 209 -13.99 2.83 -1.85
CA GLY A 209 -13.12 3.29 -0.77
C GLY A 209 -11.72 3.67 -1.27
N ALA A 210 -10.81 3.88 -0.30
CA ALA A 210 -9.49 4.43 -0.55
C ALA A 210 -8.34 3.74 0.22
N GLY A 211 -8.66 2.75 1.07
CA GLY A 211 -7.76 2.32 2.15
C GLY A 211 -7.34 0.85 2.14
N THR A 212 -7.71 0.06 1.14
CA THR A 212 -7.37 -1.38 1.08
C THR A 212 -6.57 -1.70 -0.19
N GLN A 213 -5.79 -2.77 -0.17
CA GLN A 213 -5.02 -3.19 -1.34
C GLN A 213 -5.91 -3.43 -2.57
N GLY A 214 -7.12 -3.98 -2.40
CA GLY A 214 -8.07 -4.18 -3.50
C GLY A 214 -8.55 -2.87 -4.16
N HIS A 215 -8.52 -1.74 -3.45
CA HIS A 215 -8.73 -0.42 -4.05
C HIS A 215 -7.54 -0.01 -4.91
N PHE A 216 -6.31 -0.19 -4.40
CA PHE A 216 -5.08 0.14 -5.15
C PHE A 216 -4.85 -0.76 -6.37
N ASP A 217 -5.25 -2.03 -6.32
CA ASP A 217 -5.14 -2.94 -7.47
C ASP A 217 -6.01 -2.46 -8.66
N ASN A 218 -7.23 -1.99 -8.35
CA ASN A 218 -8.09 -1.36 -9.36
C ASN A 218 -7.58 0.03 -9.77
N LEU A 219 -6.98 0.80 -8.84
CA LEU A 219 -6.40 2.11 -9.13
C LEU A 219 -5.22 2.01 -10.11
N LYS A 220 -4.34 1.02 -9.89
CA LYS A 220 -3.26 0.67 -10.81
C LYS A 220 -3.83 0.30 -12.18
N THR A 221 -4.85 -0.55 -12.26
CA THR A 221 -5.47 -0.92 -13.54
C THR A 221 -6.05 0.30 -14.26
N TYR A 222 -6.76 1.17 -13.53
CA TYR A 222 -7.33 2.42 -14.03
C TYR A 222 -6.26 3.33 -14.64
N PHE A 223 -5.21 3.65 -13.89
CA PHE A 223 -4.17 4.55 -14.39
C PHE A 223 -3.21 3.91 -15.38
N GLN A 224 -3.03 2.59 -15.36
CA GLN A 224 -2.24 1.89 -16.38
C GLN A 224 -2.85 2.07 -17.78
N GLU A 225 -4.18 1.99 -17.92
CA GLU A 225 -4.82 2.19 -19.23
C GLU A 225 -4.63 3.62 -19.77
N ILE A 226 -4.62 4.62 -18.87
CA ILE A 226 -4.32 6.01 -19.22
C ILE A 226 -2.84 6.17 -19.62
N VAL A 227 -1.92 5.56 -18.87
CA VAL A 227 -0.48 5.53 -19.20
C VAL A 227 -0.26 4.90 -20.56
N ASP A 228 -0.85 3.73 -20.83
CA ASP A 228 -0.74 3.02 -22.10
C ASP A 228 -1.32 3.84 -23.26
N THR A 229 -2.42 4.57 -23.02
CA THR A 229 -3.02 5.50 -23.98
C THR A 229 -2.04 6.60 -24.37
N ILE A 230 -1.31 7.16 -23.41
CA ILE A 230 -0.30 8.18 -23.65
C ILE A 230 0.91 7.58 -24.37
N ARG A 231 1.43 6.45 -23.88
CA ARG A 231 2.61 5.75 -24.43
C ARG A 231 2.41 5.25 -25.86
N ALA A 232 1.17 5.05 -26.30
CA ALA A 232 0.87 4.80 -27.70
C ALA A 232 1.28 5.96 -28.63
N SER A 233 1.52 7.16 -28.09
CA SER A 233 1.86 8.36 -28.84
C SER A 233 3.07 9.12 -28.28
N ALA A 234 3.34 9.11 -26.98
CA ALA A 234 4.32 9.98 -26.36
C ALA A 234 5.05 9.40 -25.13
N ASP A 235 6.29 9.87 -24.93
CA ASP A 235 7.25 9.42 -23.91
C ASP A 235 7.46 10.44 -22.78
N ASN A 236 6.63 11.49 -22.72
CA ASN A 236 6.65 12.51 -21.66
C ASN A 236 6.59 11.88 -20.26
N ILE A 237 7.16 12.57 -19.26
CA ILE A 237 7.04 12.20 -17.85
C ILE A 237 5.59 12.28 -17.39
N LEU A 238 5.13 11.23 -16.72
CA LEU A 238 3.77 11.11 -16.21
C LEU A 238 3.79 11.11 -14.68
N TRP A 239 2.93 11.93 -14.09
CA TRP A 239 2.72 12.00 -12.65
C TRP A 239 1.37 11.37 -12.30
N VAL A 240 1.43 10.20 -11.67
CA VAL A 240 0.27 9.38 -11.36
C VAL A 240 -0.29 9.77 -9.98
N PRO A 241 -1.60 10.02 -9.85
CA PRO A 241 -2.20 10.39 -8.57
C PRO A 241 -2.51 9.18 -7.69
N GLY A 242 -2.67 9.45 -6.39
CA GLY A 242 -3.17 8.52 -5.37
C GLY A 242 -4.64 8.74 -5.03
N LEU A 243 -5.13 8.00 -4.02
CA LEU A 243 -6.50 8.12 -3.50
C LEU A 243 -6.57 9.11 -2.33
N GLY A 244 -7.78 9.35 -1.83
CA GLY A 244 -8.01 10.20 -0.66
C GLY A 244 -7.55 11.63 -0.87
N TYR A 245 -7.95 12.25 -1.99
CA TYR A 245 -7.48 13.58 -2.41
C TYR A 245 -5.96 13.60 -2.61
N GLN A 246 -5.40 12.56 -3.27
CA GLN A 246 -3.96 12.44 -3.47
C GLN A 246 -3.13 12.39 -2.16
N SER A 247 -3.69 11.84 -1.08
CA SER A 247 -2.97 11.61 0.18
C SER A 247 -2.57 10.15 0.44
N LEU A 248 -3.04 9.18 -0.36
CA LEU A 248 -2.84 7.75 -0.09
C LEU A 248 -2.18 7.03 -1.28
N TYR A 249 -0.98 6.45 -1.08
CA TYR A 249 -0.20 5.74 -2.12
C TYR A 249 0.32 4.38 -1.69
N SER A 250 0.10 3.98 -0.43
CA SER A 250 0.71 2.79 0.17
C SER A 250 0.58 1.51 -0.65
N GLY A 251 -0.58 1.29 -1.29
CA GLY A 251 -0.81 0.08 -2.09
C GLY A 251 -0.09 0.03 -3.44
N TYR A 252 0.44 1.15 -3.96
CA TYR A 252 1.28 1.14 -5.17
C TYR A 252 2.63 0.45 -4.93
N ALA A 253 3.12 0.35 -3.69
CA ALA A 253 4.36 -0.40 -3.43
C ALA A 253 4.22 -1.89 -3.77
N VAL A 254 3.03 -2.45 -3.54
CA VAL A 254 2.70 -3.84 -3.89
C VAL A 254 2.52 -4.01 -5.40
N ASN A 255 1.80 -3.07 -6.02
CA ASN A 255 1.45 -3.12 -7.45
C ASN A 255 1.62 -1.73 -8.12
N PRO A 256 2.86 -1.35 -8.47
CA PRO A 256 3.18 -0.01 -9.00
C PRO A 256 2.78 0.11 -10.46
N ILE A 257 2.67 1.34 -10.99
CA ILE A 257 2.49 1.58 -12.43
C ILE A 257 3.73 1.08 -13.18
N GLU A 258 3.51 0.49 -14.35
CA GLU A 258 4.55 -0.07 -15.21
C GLU A 258 4.81 0.86 -16.38
N GLY A 259 6.08 1.01 -16.75
CA GLY A 259 6.54 1.85 -17.85
C GLY A 259 7.72 2.73 -17.44
N GLU A 260 8.27 3.43 -18.42
CA GLU A 260 9.34 4.42 -18.21
C GLU A 260 8.76 5.80 -17.92
N ASN A 261 9.57 6.69 -17.33
CA ASN A 261 9.20 8.08 -17.05
C ASN A 261 7.91 8.22 -16.24
N ILE A 262 7.79 7.43 -15.16
CA ILE A 262 6.65 7.43 -14.24
C ILE A 262 7.10 8.01 -12.88
N GLY A 263 6.37 9.02 -12.41
CA GLY A 263 6.44 9.54 -11.05
C GLY A 263 5.04 9.63 -10.43
N TYR A 264 4.95 10.10 -9.20
CA TYR A 264 3.68 10.21 -8.46
C TYR A 264 3.39 11.65 -8.02
N ALA A 265 2.19 12.15 -8.34
CA ALA A 265 1.72 13.48 -7.89
C ALA A 265 0.99 13.35 -6.56
N VAL A 266 1.37 14.15 -5.56
CA VAL A 266 0.89 14.11 -4.16
C VAL A 266 0.35 15.46 -3.73
N HIS A 267 -0.69 15.48 -2.91
CA HIS A 267 -1.15 16.70 -2.23
C HIS A 267 -0.81 16.60 -0.73
N VAL A 268 -0.39 17.72 -0.13
CA VAL A 268 0.01 17.77 1.28
C VAL A 268 -0.51 19.05 1.92
N TYR A 269 -1.52 18.91 2.78
CA TYR A 269 -2.09 20.03 3.54
C TYR A 269 -1.96 19.85 5.05
N PRO A 270 -2.00 20.94 5.84
CA PRO A 270 -2.06 20.85 7.29
C PRO A 270 -3.16 19.92 7.81
N GLY A 271 -2.81 19.07 8.78
CA GLY A 271 -3.68 18.04 9.34
C GLY A 271 -3.58 16.69 8.62
N TRP A 272 -3.15 16.66 7.35
CA TRP A 272 -2.89 15.40 6.64
C TRP A 272 -1.66 14.73 7.23
N PHE A 273 -1.60 13.39 7.12
CA PHE A 273 -0.49 12.61 7.66
C PHE A 273 -0.24 12.84 9.16
N ASN A 274 -1.23 13.34 9.91
CA ASN A 274 -1.10 13.80 11.29
C ASN A 274 -0.14 14.99 11.49
N SER A 275 0.10 15.80 10.46
CA SER A 275 0.99 16.96 10.49
C SER A 275 0.62 18.03 11.52
N GLY A 276 -0.62 18.02 12.04
CA GLY A 276 -1.04 18.88 13.15
C GLY A 276 -0.56 18.44 14.54
N GLN A 277 0.19 17.34 14.66
CA GLN A 277 0.63 16.75 15.94
C GLN A 277 2.15 16.77 16.13
N GLY A 278 2.88 17.57 15.34
CA GLY A 278 4.33 17.69 15.36
C GLY A 278 5.05 16.76 14.36
N TYR A 279 6.38 16.83 14.35
CA TYR A 279 7.23 16.13 13.37
C TYR A 279 7.02 14.61 13.36
N GLU A 280 7.12 13.96 14.52
CA GLU A 280 7.11 12.49 14.62
C GLU A 280 5.82 11.85 14.06
N PRO A 281 4.60 12.33 14.42
CA PRO A 281 3.37 11.88 13.75
C PRO A 281 3.34 12.17 12.25
N PHE A 282 3.85 13.34 11.81
CA PHE A 282 3.89 13.71 10.40
C PHE A 282 4.79 12.75 9.59
N GLN A 283 6.03 12.54 10.05
CA GLN A 283 6.96 11.61 9.44
C GLN A 283 6.38 10.20 9.37
N ARG A 284 5.72 9.70 10.43
CA ARG A 284 5.04 8.40 10.38
C ARG A 284 3.90 8.36 9.35
N GLY A 285 3.11 9.43 9.25
CA GLY A 285 2.06 9.53 8.23
C GLY A 285 2.62 9.50 6.81
N TRP A 286 3.70 10.25 6.56
CA TRP A 286 4.44 10.23 5.29
C TRP A 286 5.01 8.84 4.99
N ASN A 287 5.69 8.23 5.96
CA ASN A 287 6.27 6.88 5.86
C ASN A 287 5.23 5.82 5.51
N ASN A 288 4.01 5.98 6.04
CA ASN A 288 2.92 5.05 5.78
C ASN A 288 2.28 5.25 4.40
N GLN A 289 2.19 6.49 3.91
CA GLN A 289 1.34 6.80 2.77
C GLN A 289 2.06 7.22 1.51
N VAL A 290 3.20 7.93 1.60
CA VAL A 290 3.92 8.49 0.43
C VAL A 290 5.29 7.85 0.24
N GLN A 291 6.03 7.62 1.33
CA GLN A 291 7.32 6.93 1.27
C GLN A 291 7.30 5.62 0.45
N PRO A 292 6.25 4.78 0.50
CA PRO A 292 6.22 3.54 -0.26
C PRO A 292 6.36 3.72 -1.79
N VAL A 293 5.94 4.87 -2.35
CA VAL A 293 6.21 5.21 -3.77
C VAL A 293 7.50 6.02 -3.94
N ALA A 294 7.84 6.88 -2.98
CA ALA A 294 9.08 7.63 -2.99
C ALA A 294 10.34 6.73 -2.93
N ASP A 295 10.21 5.52 -2.37
CA ASP A 295 11.27 4.49 -2.35
C ASP A 295 11.74 4.10 -3.76
N PHE A 296 10.90 4.25 -4.79
CA PHE A 296 11.19 3.73 -6.14
C PHE A 296 10.88 4.65 -7.33
N ALA A 297 10.21 5.77 -7.11
CA ALA A 297 9.87 6.73 -8.15
C ALA A 297 9.95 8.17 -7.60
N PRO A 298 10.20 9.18 -8.46
CA PRO A 298 10.16 10.56 -8.02
C PRO A 298 8.74 10.95 -7.63
N VAL A 299 8.65 11.85 -6.65
CA VAL A 299 7.40 12.42 -6.18
C VAL A 299 7.36 13.91 -6.53
N ILE A 300 6.17 14.40 -6.89
CA ILE A 300 5.91 15.83 -7.00
C ILE A 300 4.72 16.23 -6.14
N VAL A 301 4.91 17.17 -5.23
CA VAL A 301 3.81 17.74 -4.45
C VAL A 301 3.19 18.88 -5.25
N THR A 302 2.04 18.59 -5.86
CA THR A 302 1.35 19.48 -6.81
C THR A 302 0.37 20.43 -6.17
N GLU A 303 0.05 20.22 -4.89
CA GLU A 303 -0.68 21.16 -4.04
C GLU A 303 -0.21 21.10 -2.59
N MET A 304 0.21 22.25 -2.09
CA MET A 304 0.53 22.49 -0.70
C MET A 304 0.56 24.00 -0.47
N ASP A 305 -0.03 24.46 0.63
CA ASP A 305 0.16 25.80 1.18
C ASP A 305 -0.11 25.81 2.69
N TRP A 306 0.30 26.88 3.36
CA TRP A 306 -0.07 27.13 4.74
C TRP A 306 0.01 28.61 5.10
N ALA A 307 -0.87 29.07 5.98
CA ALA A 307 -0.69 30.35 6.66
C ALA A 307 -1.50 30.38 7.96
N PRO A 308 -1.11 31.25 8.91
CA PRO A 308 -1.96 31.60 10.03
C PRO A 308 -3.37 32.01 9.55
N GLU A 309 -4.41 31.53 10.23
CA GLU A 309 -5.81 31.71 9.80
C GLU A 309 -6.19 33.16 9.52
N ARG A 310 -5.60 34.10 10.29
CA ARG A 310 -5.78 35.56 10.16
C ARG A 310 -5.54 36.12 8.75
N HIS A 311 -4.79 35.44 7.90
CA HIS A 311 -4.43 35.94 6.57
C HIS A 311 -5.51 35.72 5.53
N GLU A 312 -6.30 34.65 5.66
CA GLU A 312 -7.35 34.25 4.69
C GLU A 312 -6.87 34.15 3.22
N LYS A 313 -5.57 33.89 2.99
CA LYS A 313 -4.92 33.84 1.67
C LYS A 313 -4.32 32.48 1.26
N SER A 314 -4.51 31.46 2.09
CA SER A 314 -4.09 30.07 1.86
C SER A 314 -5.26 29.12 2.12
N TRP A 315 -5.23 27.92 1.53
CA TRP A 315 -6.16 26.84 1.87
C TRP A 315 -5.79 26.22 3.22
N GLY A 316 -4.52 25.84 3.40
CA GLY A 316 -3.98 25.27 4.62
C GLY A 316 -3.87 26.28 5.76
N LYS A 317 -4.33 25.89 6.95
CA LYS A 317 -4.26 26.70 8.18
C LYS A 317 -3.22 26.13 9.14
N ALA A 318 -2.02 26.70 9.13
CA ALA A 318 -0.92 26.29 10.00
C ALA A 318 0.18 27.37 10.04
N THR A 319 1.26 27.06 10.76
CA THR A 319 2.44 27.89 10.91
C THR A 319 3.67 27.21 10.30
N THR A 320 4.74 27.97 10.04
CA THR A 320 6.01 27.44 9.57
C THR A 320 6.70 26.65 10.69
N GLY A 321 6.83 27.25 11.88
CA GLY A 321 7.44 26.62 13.04
C GLY A 321 8.91 26.22 12.88
N THR A 322 9.31 25.08 13.45
CA THR A 322 10.71 24.63 13.52
C THR A 322 10.86 23.18 13.06
N ALA A 323 11.86 22.91 12.23
CA ALA A 323 12.14 21.57 11.71
C ALA A 323 12.43 20.58 12.86
N GLY A 324 11.72 19.44 12.86
CA GLY A 324 11.80 18.44 13.95
C GLY A 324 10.99 18.81 15.20
N GLY A 325 10.28 19.94 15.19
CA GLY A 325 9.49 20.45 16.31
C GLY A 325 8.02 20.70 15.94
N ASP A 326 7.50 21.84 16.38
CA ASP A 326 6.14 22.29 16.06
C ASP A 326 6.09 23.02 14.71
N GLY A 327 4.91 23.07 14.09
CA GLY A 327 4.67 23.75 12.81
C GLY A 327 4.63 22.81 11.61
N PHE A 328 3.86 23.20 10.60
CA PHE A 328 3.68 22.40 9.38
C PHE A 328 4.82 22.63 8.39
N GLY A 329 5.12 23.89 8.07
CA GLY A 329 6.00 24.25 6.96
C GLY A 329 7.43 23.72 7.12
N ALA A 330 8.08 23.97 8.26
CA ALA A 330 9.44 23.52 8.50
C ALA A 330 9.56 21.99 8.60
N ASN A 331 8.51 21.32 9.09
CA ASN A 331 8.46 19.86 9.11
C ASN A 331 8.21 19.26 7.72
N PHE A 332 7.35 19.88 6.91
CA PHE A 332 7.17 19.51 5.51
C PHE A 332 8.50 19.59 4.75
N LYS A 333 9.21 20.74 4.83
CA LYS A 333 10.53 20.93 4.21
C LYS A 333 11.52 19.86 4.66
N LYS A 334 11.61 19.61 5.97
CA LYS A 334 12.48 18.58 6.52
C LYS A 334 12.17 17.20 5.93
N ILE A 335 10.90 16.80 5.89
CA ILE A 335 10.48 15.49 5.37
C ILE A 335 10.82 15.35 3.88
N THR A 336 10.57 16.39 3.08
CA THR A 336 10.83 16.34 1.63
C THR A 336 12.33 16.39 1.32
N ASP A 337 13.11 17.18 2.06
CA ASP A 337 14.58 17.23 1.96
C ASP A 337 15.22 15.88 2.33
N ASP A 338 14.83 15.32 3.49
CA ASP A 338 15.34 14.02 3.95
C ASP A 338 14.98 12.88 2.97
N CYS A 339 13.84 12.99 2.26
CA CYS A 339 13.44 12.03 1.24
C CYS A 339 14.30 12.12 -0.03
N GLY A 340 14.75 13.34 -0.39
CA GLY A 340 15.74 13.61 -1.44
C GLY A 340 15.24 13.55 -2.88
N ASN A 341 14.01 13.08 -3.14
CA ASN A 341 13.45 12.93 -4.49
C ASN A 341 12.03 13.52 -4.64
N VAL A 342 11.77 14.59 -3.89
CA VAL A 342 10.46 15.25 -3.84
C VAL A 342 10.55 16.64 -4.43
N SER A 343 9.99 16.79 -5.63
CA SER A 343 9.66 18.10 -6.21
C SER A 343 8.42 18.67 -5.53
N TRP A 344 8.24 19.99 -5.45
CA TRP A 344 7.04 20.57 -4.85
C TRP A 344 6.79 22.03 -5.25
N LEU A 345 5.53 22.47 -5.19
CA LEU A 345 5.16 23.87 -5.45
C LEU A 345 4.51 24.55 -4.25
N LEU A 346 4.50 25.88 -4.29
CA LEU A 346 3.63 26.72 -3.47
C LEU A 346 2.27 26.92 -4.15
N PHE A 347 1.21 26.39 -3.55
CA PHE A 347 -0.17 26.45 -4.07
C PHE A 347 -0.95 27.66 -3.54
N THR A 348 -0.40 28.85 -3.73
CA THR A 348 -1.07 30.14 -3.47
C THR A 348 -1.46 30.80 -4.79
N GLU A 349 -2.44 31.71 -4.78
CA GLU A 349 -2.80 32.47 -5.97
C GLU A 349 -1.57 33.21 -6.54
N PRO A 350 -1.18 32.98 -7.80
CA PRO A 350 0.13 33.41 -8.30
C PRO A 350 0.28 34.93 -8.40
N HIS A 351 -0.83 35.67 -8.45
CA HIS A 351 -0.79 37.14 -8.41
C HIS A 351 -0.32 37.69 -7.06
N LEU A 352 -0.52 36.96 -5.96
CA LEU A 352 0.04 37.31 -4.66
C LEU A 352 1.56 37.15 -4.66
N LEU A 353 2.08 36.08 -5.28
CA LEU A 353 3.53 35.88 -5.41
C LEU A 353 4.18 36.96 -6.28
N ALA A 354 3.47 37.40 -7.33
CA ALA A 354 3.87 38.51 -8.20
C ALA A 354 3.90 39.88 -7.49
N ASP A 355 3.37 39.98 -6.27
CA ASP A 355 3.42 41.17 -5.41
C ASP A 355 4.54 41.10 -4.35
N PHE A 356 5.36 40.04 -4.34
CA PHE A 356 6.48 39.95 -3.42
C PHE A 356 7.49 41.08 -3.66
N GLY A 357 7.80 41.84 -2.61
CA GLY A 357 8.65 43.03 -2.71
C GLY A 357 8.01 44.23 -3.42
N ASN A 358 6.75 44.16 -3.86
CA ASN A 358 6.06 45.26 -4.52
C ASN A 358 5.65 46.34 -3.47
N PRO A 359 6.18 47.57 -3.55
CA PRO A 359 5.86 48.62 -2.58
C PRO A 359 4.41 49.13 -2.69
N ASP A 360 3.73 48.86 -3.81
CA ASP A 360 2.35 49.29 -4.08
C ASP A 360 1.31 48.20 -3.76
N ALA A 361 1.74 47.03 -3.28
CA ALA A 361 0.82 45.94 -2.92
C ALA A 361 -0.08 46.31 -1.72
N PRO A 362 -1.31 45.78 -1.63
CA PRO A 362 -2.19 45.99 -0.48
C PRO A 362 -1.52 45.61 0.84
N ALA A 363 -1.77 46.37 1.91
CA ALA A 363 -1.09 46.17 3.19
C ALA A 363 -1.28 44.77 3.80
N ASP A 364 -2.46 44.17 3.58
CA ASP A 364 -2.78 42.81 4.03
C ASP A 364 -2.16 41.72 3.14
N VAL A 365 -1.77 42.03 1.91
CA VAL A 365 -0.95 41.18 1.04
C VAL A 365 0.51 41.26 1.46
N VAL A 366 1.02 42.47 1.70
CA VAL A 366 2.38 42.69 2.22
C VAL A 366 2.59 41.98 3.57
N ASP A 367 1.62 42.04 4.47
CA ASP A 367 1.67 41.33 5.76
C ASP A 367 1.71 39.81 5.56
N PHE A 368 0.92 39.25 4.64
CA PHE A 368 0.96 37.82 4.31
C PHE A 368 2.28 37.37 3.68
N LEU A 369 2.82 38.15 2.73
CA LEU A 369 4.05 37.80 2.02
C LEU A 369 5.31 37.91 2.89
N ASN A 370 5.28 38.73 3.95
CA ASN A 370 6.43 38.94 4.85
C ASN A 370 6.27 38.27 6.23
N ASP A 371 5.18 37.55 6.49
CA ASP A 371 5.01 36.81 7.74
C ASP A 371 5.88 35.54 7.71
N PRO A 372 6.87 35.38 8.61
CA PRO A 372 7.71 34.18 8.64
C PRO A 372 6.93 32.89 8.94
N GLU A 373 5.71 32.99 9.48
CA GLU A 373 4.84 31.85 9.73
C GLU A 373 3.89 31.51 8.58
N ALA A 374 3.78 32.39 7.57
CA ALA A 374 3.03 32.13 6.36
C ALA A 374 3.95 31.58 5.27
N CYS A 375 3.46 30.67 4.43
CA CYS A 375 4.27 29.97 3.43
C CYS A 375 5.13 30.84 2.48
N PRO A 376 4.74 32.06 2.03
CA PRO A 376 5.52 32.74 1.00
C PRO A 376 6.93 33.15 1.48
N TRP A 377 7.05 33.70 2.70
CA TRP A 377 8.32 34.17 3.22
C TRP A 377 9.40 33.09 3.36
N PRO A 378 9.17 31.97 4.09
CA PRO A 378 10.16 30.91 4.20
C PRO A 378 10.41 30.22 2.86
N ILE A 379 9.38 29.99 2.02
CA ILE A 379 9.56 29.32 0.72
C ILE A 379 10.42 30.14 -0.22
N TYR A 380 10.25 31.47 -0.26
CA TYR A 380 11.09 32.35 -1.07
C TYR A 380 12.58 32.10 -0.77
N HIS A 381 12.95 32.09 0.52
CA HIS A 381 14.33 31.86 0.95
C HIS A 381 14.78 30.42 0.77
N TRP A 382 13.91 29.43 1.00
CA TRP A 382 14.27 28.03 0.75
C TRP A 382 14.51 27.75 -0.74
N TYR A 383 13.76 28.40 -1.63
CA TYR A 383 14.02 28.31 -3.07
C TYR A 383 15.33 29.01 -3.44
N GLU A 384 15.73 30.08 -2.75
CA GLU A 384 17.09 30.65 -2.88
C GLU A 384 18.15 29.62 -2.45
N ASP A 385 17.98 28.98 -1.29
CA ASP A 385 18.90 27.95 -0.79
C ASP A 385 19.05 26.80 -1.80
N TYR A 386 17.95 26.24 -2.31
CA TYR A 386 18.00 25.18 -3.33
C TYR A 386 18.66 25.64 -4.64
N ALA A 387 18.50 26.90 -5.01
CA ALA A 387 19.15 27.45 -6.20
C ALA A 387 20.67 27.58 -6.07
N GLU A 388 21.19 27.69 -4.85
CA GLU A 388 22.63 27.69 -4.56
C GLU A 388 23.23 26.28 -4.53
N GLU A 389 22.42 25.25 -4.23
CA GLU A 389 22.84 23.84 -4.24
C GLU A 389 23.00 23.25 -5.65
N TYR A 390 22.36 23.85 -6.66
CA TYR A 390 22.43 23.41 -8.05
C TYR A 390 23.67 23.96 -8.79
N ASP A 391 24.67 23.11 -9.01
CA ASP A 391 25.78 23.37 -9.93
C ASP A 391 25.66 22.49 -11.19
N PHE A 392 25.40 23.10 -12.34
CA PHE A 392 25.31 22.42 -13.65
C PHE A 392 26.62 22.53 -14.47
N GLU A 393 27.73 22.99 -13.88
CA GLU A 393 29.03 22.90 -14.55
C GLU A 393 29.48 21.45 -14.69
N GLY A 394 30.00 21.10 -15.88
CA GLY A 394 30.14 19.72 -16.35
C GLY A 394 30.69 18.74 -15.30
N VAL A 395 29.92 17.69 -15.05
CA VAL A 395 30.27 16.64 -14.10
C VAL A 395 31.60 16.00 -14.44
N THR A 396 32.47 15.99 -13.44
CA THR A 396 33.73 15.28 -13.52
C THR A 396 33.47 13.79 -13.59
N ASP A 397 34.49 13.05 -14.01
CA ASP A 397 34.46 11.60 -13.96
C ASP A 397 34.15 11.05 -12.56
N ASP A 398 34.42 11.82 -11.50
CA ASP A 398 34.24 11.43 -10.11
C ASP A 398 32.78 11.37 -9.69
N TYR A 399 31.90 12.21 -10.27
CA TYR A 399 30.45 12.20 -10.01
C TYR A 399 29.80 10.87 -10.40
N PHE A 400 30.36 10.16 -11.39
CA PHE A 400 29.80 8.88 -11.83
C PHE A 400 30.52 7.67 -11.26
N THR A 401 31.54 7.87 -10.42
CA THR A 401 32.41 6.79 -9.95
C THR A 401 32.06 6.43 -8.53
N VAL A 402 31.46 5.26 -8.31
CA VAL A 402 31.10 4.82 -6.97
C VAL A 402 32.35 4.42 -6.16
N SER A 403 32.42 4.93 -4.93
CA SER A 403 33.52 4.69 -3.99
C SER A 403 33.13 3.72 -2.88
N GLU A 404 31.91 3.82 -2.35
CA GLU A 404 31.41 3.05 -1.21
C GLU A 404 29.90 2.78 -1.35
N LEU A 405 29.43 1.71 -0.68
CA LEU A 405 28.03 1.38 -0.53
C LEU A 405 27.77 1.08 0.95
N TYR A 406 26.74 1.65 1.55
CA TYR A 406 26.34 1.38 2.94
C TYR A 406 24.81 1.39 3.10
N VAL A 407 24.32 0.77 4.18
CA VAL A 407 22.90 0.80 4.55
C VAL A 407 22.69 1.78 5.69
N GLU A 408 21.79 2.73 5.50
CA GLU A 408 21.39 3.66 6.56
C GLU A 408 20.64 2.91 7.67
N GLY A 409 21.04 3.12 8.92
CA GLY A 409 20.55 2.34 10.06
C GLY A 409 21.25 0.99 10.27
N GLY A 410 22.19 0.61 9.39
CA GLY A 410 23.01 -0.60 9.53
C GLY A 410 22.47 -1.83 8.77
N ASN A 411 23.21 -2.93 8.87
CA ASN A 411 22.98 -4.13 8.04
C ASN A 411 22.00 -5.13 8.65
N GLU A 412 21.55 -4.92 9.89
CA GLU A 412 20.56 -5.77 10.57
C GLU A 412 19.18 -5.15 10.41
N ILE A 413 18.30 -5.80 9.64
CA ILE A 413 16.97 -5.27 9.33
C ILE A 413 15.90 -6.20 9.89
N SER A 414 15.10 -5.69 10.81
CA SER A 414 13.88 -6.35 11.27
C SER A 414 12.66 -5.86 10.50
N VAL A 415 11.81 -6.78 10.07
CA VAL A 415 10.55 -6.50 9.39
C VAL A 415 9.45 -7.37 9.99
N VAL A 416 8.27 -6.79 10.25
CA VAL A 416 7.13 -7.55 10.76
C VAL A 416 6.63 -8.51 9.66
N THR A 417 6.39 -9.78 9.99
CA THR A 417 5.84 -10.76 9.02
C THR A 417 4.53 -10.26 8.40
N ASN A 418 4.32 -10.49 7.10
CA ASN A 418 3.19 -9.99 6.31
C ASN A 418 3.13 -8.45 6.19
N SER A 419 4.25 -7.77 6.43
CA SER A 419 4.40 -6.34 6.19
C SER A 419 5.55 -6.06 5.22
N SER A 420 5.89 -4.78 5.06
CA SER A 420 7.05 -4.38 4.26
C SER A 420 7.74 -3.17 4.86
N LYS A 421 9.04 -3.03 4.56
CA LYS A 421 9.88 -1.93 5.03
C LYS A 421 10.82 -1.47 3.91
N GLY A 422 10.90 -0.16 3.71
CA GLY A 422 11.88 0.46 2.82
C GLY A 422 13.27 0.36 3.43
N VAL A 423 14.27 0.11 2.60
CA VAL A 423 15.68 0.07 2.99
C VAL A 423 16.41 1.16 2.25
N ILE A 424 17.21 1.96 2.96
CA ILE A 424 18.01 3.03 2.36
C ILE A 424 19.44 2.51 2.19
N ILE A 425 19.82 2.30 0.93
CA ILE A 425 21.12 1.81 0.50
C ILE A 425 21.76 2.97 -0.26
N ASN A 426 22.77 3.55 0.35
CA ASN A 426 23.42 4.75 -0.12
C ASN A 426 24.75 4.40 -0.80
N ALA A 427 24.92 4.91 -2.02
CA ALA A 427 26.17 4.89 -2.74
C ALA A 427 26.88 6.23 -2.55
N VAL A 428 28.14 6.19 -2.13
CA VAL A 428 29.01 7.37 -2.04
C VAL A 428 29.85 7.45 -3.31
N PHE A 429 29.83 8.58 -3.99
CA PHE A 429 30.58 8.81 -5.23
C PHE A 429 31.94 9.47 -4.94
N ALA A 430 32.84 9.45 -5.92
CA ALA A 430 34.24 9.85 -5.71
C ALA A 430 34.43 11.35 -5.45
N ASP A 431 33.47 12.18 -5.83
CA ASP A 431 33.38 13.61 -5.48
C ASP A 431 32.79 13.86 -4.07
N GLY A 432 32.28 12.81 -3.41
CA GLY A 432 31.76 12.82 -2.05
C GLY A 432 30.24 12.93 -1.94
N HIS A 433 29.50 13.08 -3.04
CA HIS A 433 28.03 13.09 -2.95
C HIS A 433 27.47 11.68 -2.70
N ILE A 434 26.22 11.63 -2.26
CA ILE A 434 25.54 10.39 -1.85
C ILE A 434 24.23 10.27 -2.62
N GLU A 435 24.01 9.13 -3.28
CA GLU A 435 22.72 8.78 -3.88
C GLU A 435 22.11 7.55 -3.18
N ASN A 436 20.80 7.57 -2.95
CA ASN A 436 20.06 6.38 -2.54
C ASN A 436 19.81 5.51 -3.78
N VAL A 437 20.49 4.38 -3.85
CA VAL A 437 20.47 3.45 -4.98
C VAL A 437 19.60 2.22 -4.71
N SER A 438 18.80 2.22 -3.63
CA SER A 438 18.01 1.06 -3.19
C SER A 438 17.10 0.50 -4.29
N SER A 439 16.50 1.36 -5.10
CA SER A 439 15.53 0.96 -6.14
C SER A 439 16.17 0.35 -7.37
N ILE A 440 17.47 0.58 -7.58
CA ILE A 440 18.22 0.16 -8.77
C ILE A 440 19.37 -0.81 -8.46
N ALA A 441 19.61 -1.13 -7.19
CA ALA A 441 20.61 -2.11 -6.80
C ALA A 441 20.16 -3.53 -7.17
N ASP A 442 21.11 -4.32 -7.66
CA ASP A 442 20.92 -5.75 -7.89
C ASP A 442 20.94 -6.50 -6.55
N VAL A 443 19.99 -7.41 -6.34
CA VAL A 443 19.86 -8.17 -5.10
C VAL A 443 19.79 -9.67 -5.34
N SER A 444 20.48 -10.44 -4.50
CA SER A 444 20.35 -11.89 -4.45
C SER A 444 20.15 -12.38 -3.02
N LEU A 445 19.22 -13.32 -2.83
CA LEU A 445 18.85 -13.85 -1.52
C LEU A 445 19.40 -15.25 -1.34
N ASN A 446 19.97 -15.55 -0.17
CA ASN A 446 20.44 -16.89 0.15
C ASN A 446 19.29 -17.92 0.34
N LYS A 447 18.07 -17.43 0.62
CA LYS A 447 16.85 -18.23 0.77
C LYS A 447 15.67 -17.51 0.12
N THR A 448 14.87 -18.25 -0.65
CA THR A 448 13.65 -17.74 -1.27
C THR A 448 12.42 -18.07 -0.42
N GLY A 449 11.38 -17.21 -0.47
CA GLY A 449 10.07 -17.48 0.14
C GLY A 449 9.90 -17.03 1.60
N ILE A 450 10.95 -16.45 2.20
CA ILE A 450 10.89 -15.75 3.50
C ILE A 450 10.60 -14.26 3.26
N VAL A 451 11.43 -13.61 2.44
CA VAL A 451 11.20 -12.24 2.00
C VAL A 451 11.32 -12.14 0.49
N LYS A 452 10.83 -11.02 -0.04
CA LYS A 452 11.05 -10.55 -1.40
C LYS A 452 11.68 -9.16 -1.29
N PHE A 453 12.77 -8.91 -2.00
CA PHE A 453 13.36 -7.57 -2.08
C PHE A 453 13.06 -7.01 -3.47
N GLU A 454 12.34 -5.91 -3.56
CA GLU A 454 12.04 -5.24 -4.81
C GLU A 454 12.03 -3.74 -4.64
N ARG A 455 12.64 -3.02 -5.57
CA ARG A 455 12.54 -1.55 -5.66
C ARG A 455 12.89 -0.86 -4.34
N GLY A 456 13.97 -1.29 -3.71
CA GLY A 456 14.43 -0.76 -2.43
C GLY A 456 13.62 -1.16 -1.20
N ARG A 457 12.67 -2.09 -1.35
CA ARG A 457 11.75 -2.48 -0.28
C ARG A 457 11.78 -3.98 -0.02
N ILE A 458 11.80 -4.35 1.26
CA ILE A 458 11.67 -5.73 1.72
C ILE A 458 10.19 -6.00 2.01
N PHE A 459 9.64 -7.03 1.38
CA PHE A 459 8.32 -7.60 1.68
C PHE A 459 8.51 -8.89 2.44
N ALA A 460 8.06 -8.91 3.69
CA ALA A 460 8.14 -10.06 4.57
C ALA A 460 6.96 -11.01 4.30
N LEU A 461 7.26 -12.24 3.86
CA LEU A 461 6.25 -13.23 3.46
C LEU A 461 5.99 -14.26 4.56
N LYS A 462 7.04 -14.66 5.29
CA LYS A 462 7.00 -15.67 6.35
C LYS A 462 8.09 -15.40 7.37
N ASP A 463 7.90 -15.96 8.56
CA ASP A 463 8.90 -15.94 9.63
C ASP A 463 10.22 -16.59 9.18
N GLY A 464 11.33 -15.95 9.51
CA GLY A 464 12.65 -16.49 9.26
C GLY A 464 13.72 -15.44 9.03
N GLN A 465 14.94 -15.93 8.83
CA GLN A 465 16.12 -15.10 8.59
C GLN A 465 16.71 -15.41 7.22
N VAL A 466 17.10 -14.35 6.52
CA VAL A 466 17.65 -14.37 5.17
C VAL A 466 18.79 -13.37 5.04
N GLU A 467 19.81 -13.74 4.28
CA GLU A 467 20.87 -12.81 3.90
C GLU A 467 20.58 -12.31 2.49
N VAL A 468 20.74 -11.00 2.30
CA VAL A 468 20.53 -10.31 1.03
C VAL A 468 21.86 -9.71 0.62
N ASP A 469 22.46 -10.28 -0.42
CA ASP A 469 23.64 -9.70 -1.05
C ASP A 469 23.18 -8.62 -2.03
N VAL A 470 23.67 -7.40 -1.80
CA VAL A 470 23.34 -6.21 -2.59
C VAL A 470 24.55 -5.84 -3.42
N THR A 471 24.34 -5.59 -4.71
CA THR A 471 25.35 -5.07 -5.63
C THR A 471 24.85 -3.80 -6.29
N TYR A 472 25.66 -2.75 -6.27
CA TYR A 472 25.45 -1.57 -7.12
C TYR A 472 26.57 -1.50 -8.15
N THR A 473 26.20 -1.26 -9.42
CA THR A 473 27.13 -1.04 -10.52
C THR A 473 26.90 0.37 -11.06
N ASP A 474 27.92 1.23 -11.00
CA ASP A 474 27.82 2.58 -11.55
C ASP A 474 27.82 2.57 -13.09
N SER A 475 27.59 3.74 -13.70
CA SER A 475 27.54 3.90 -15.16
C SER A 475 28.86 3.59 -15.87
N LYS A 476 29.97 3.49 -15.12
CA LYS A 476 31.32 3.14 -15.61
C LYS A 476 31.66 1.66 -15.42
N GLY A 477 30.76 0.89 -14.81
CA GLY A 477 30.93 -0.53 -14.55
C GLY A 477 31.72 -0.86 -13.29
N ASN A 478 32.04 0.13 -12.43
CA ASN A 478 32.59 -0.16 -11.11
C ASN A 478 31.51 -0.75 -10.22
N LYS A 479 31.89 -1.71 -9.37
CA LYS A 479 30.95 -2.45 -8.52
C LYS A 479 31.27 -2.30 -7.06
N LYS A 480 30.23 -2.14 -6.24
CA LYS A 480 30.27 -2.21 -4.78
C LYS A 480 29.23 -3.18 -4.28
N GLN A 481 29.56 -3.86 -3.19
CA GLN A 481 28.73 -4.92 -2.62
C GLN A 481 28.72 -4.84 -1.11
N LEU A 482 27.59 -5.21 -0.52
CA LEU A 482 27.41 -5.42 0.90
C LEU A 482 26.39 -6.54 1.13
N THR A 483 26.33 -7.06 2.35
CA THR A 483 25.35 -8.06 2.76
C THR A 483 24.48 -7.47 3.87
N ILE A 484 23.17 -7.67 3.74
CA ILE A 484 22.16 -7.30 4.73
C ILE A 484 21.61 -8.59 5.37
N HIS A 485 21.44 -8.58 6.67
CA HIS A 485 20.80 -9.64 7.43
C HIS A 485 19.37 -9.22 7.76
N VAL A 486 18.40 -9.94 7.21
CA VAL A 486 16.98 -9.61 7.37
C VAL A 486 16.30 -10.65 8.25
N SER A 487 15.63 -10.18 9.29
CA SER A 487 14.82 -10.98 10.21
C SER A 487 13.34 -10.63 10.04
N SER A 488 12.57 -11.57 9.48
CA SER A 488 11.11 -11.50 9.43
C SER A 488 10.52 -12.21 10.65
N THR A 489 9.78 -11.48 11.47
CA THR A 489 9.08 -12.05 12.63
C THR A 489 7.88 -11.19 13.00
N PRO A 490 6.80 -11.75 13.55
CA PRO A 490 5.72 -10.94 14.13
C PRO A 490 6.19 -10.14 15.35
N PHE A 491 7.23 -10.59 16.05
CA PHE A 491 7.65 -10.06 17.35
C PHE A 491 9.08 -9.49 17.35
N PRO A 492 9.39 -8.49 16.52
CA PRO A 492 10.73 -7.88 16.50
C PRO A 492 11.01 -7.15 17.81
N LEU A 493 12.14 -7.47 18.44
CA LEU A 493 12.57 -6.86 19.71
C LEU A 493 13.57 -5.74 19.44
N THR A 494 13.14 -4.74 18.66
CA THR A 494 13.94 -3.57 18.26
C THR A 494 13.31 -2.28 18.75
N ASP A 495 14.08 -1.24 19.03
CA ASP A 495 13.57 0.05 19.52
C ASP A 495 12.60 0.69 18.51
N GLU A 496 12.78 0.41 17.21
CA GLU A 496 11.91 0.88 16.13
C GLU A 496 10.52 0.22 16.12
N LEU A 497 10.43 -1.08 16.44
CA LEU A 497 9.21 -1.89 16.21
C LEU A 497 8.56 -2.38 17.49
N PHE A 498 9.24 -2.29 18.63
CA PHE A 498 8.71 -2.57 19.94
C PHE A 498 8.29 -1.26 20.61
N ASN A 499 7.01 -1.10 20.92
CA ASN A 499 6.49 0.08 21.63
C ASN A 499 6.44 -0.19 23.14
N PRO A 500 7.33 0.38 23.97
CA PRO A 500 7.31 0.18 25.42
C PRO A 500 6.19 0.96 26.13
N GLY A 501 5.47 1.84 25.44
CA GLY A 501 4.48 2.76 26.00
C GLY A 501 3.12 2.68 25.32
N ILE A 502 2.67 1.48 24.95
CA ILE A 502 1.27 1.27 24.50
C ILE A 502 0.29 1.69 25.62
N TRP A 503 0.64 1.40 26.87
CA TRP A 503 -0.05 1.94 28.04
C TRP A 503 0.93 2.29 29.15
N GLU A 504 0.81 3.52 29.68
CA GLU A 504 1.79 4.18 30.56
C GLU A 504 3.18 4.33 29.92
N ASN A 505 3.99 5.25 30.45
CA ASN A 505 5.33 5.45 29.91
C ASN A 505 6.28 4.33 30.37
N GLY A 506 6.75 3.53 29.40
CA GLY A 506 7.79 2.52 29.60
C GLY A 506 9.06 2.82 28.82
N THR A 507 10.08 1.99 29.04
CA THR A 507 11.34 2.00 28.28
C THR A 507 11.69 0.59 27.83
N PHE A 508 12.27 0.47 26.64
CA PHE A 508 12.83 -0.76 26.12
C PHE A 508 14.31 -0.51 25.78
N ASN A 509 15.13 -1.54 25.93
CA ASN A 509 16.53 -1.50 25.50
C ASN A 509 16.77 -2.69 24.59
N GLU A 510 16.97 -2.42 23.30
CA GLU A 510 17.17 -3.43 22.25
C GLU A 510 18.35 -4.38 22.53
N ASP A 511 19.52 -3.84 22.92
CA ASP A 511 20.75 -4.63 23.15
C ASP A 511 20.56 -5.73 24.21
N THR A 512 19.82 -5.41 25.27
CA THR A 512 19.59 -6.33 26.40
C THR A 512 18.22 -6.98 26.37
N LYS A 513 17.34 -6.54 25.46
CA LYS A 513 15.91 -6.89 25.39
C LYS A 513 15.18 -6.64 26.71
N THR A 514 15.56 -5.60 27.44
CA THR A 514 14.99 -5.29 28.75
C THR A 514 13.81 -4.34 28.60
N LEU A 515 12.64 -4.75 29.11
CA LEU A 515 11.46 -3.91 29.22
C LEU A 515 11.28 -3.43 30.67
N GLN A 516 11.04 -2.14 30.83
CA GLN A 516 10.51 -1.53 32.05
C GLN A 516 9.20 -0.84 31.68
N THR A 517 8.06 -1.38 32.10
CA THR A 517 6.77 -0.70 31.90
C THR A 517 6.60 0.42 32.91
N GLY A 518 5.69 1.36 32.64
CA GLY A 518 5.14 2.22 33.68
C GLY A 518 4.35 1.42 34.74
N PRO A 519 3.89 2.05 35.83
CA PRO A 519 3.06 1.41 36.85
C PRO A 519 1.79 0.80 36.23
N TYR A 520 1.62 -0.53 36.33
CA TYR A 520 0.54 -1.27 35.66
C TYR A 520 0.49 -1.06 34.13
N GLY A 521 1.65 -0.77 33.52
CA GLY A 521 1.81 -0.44 32.11
C GLY A 521 1.88 -1.66 31.18
N PHE A 522 1.90 -1.37 29.88
CA PHE A 522 1.95 -2.35 28.80
C PHE A 522 2.90 -1.91 27.69
N GLY A 523 3.81 -2.81 27.30
CA GLY A 523 4.69 -2.62 26.15
C GLY A 523 4.64 -3.83 25.22
N GLY A 524 4.75 -3.61 23.92
CA GLY A 524 4.62 -4.68 22.93
C GLY A 524 4.51 -4.18 21.50
N TRP A 525 3.69 -4.88 20.72
CA TRP A 525 3.49 -4.67 19.30
C TRP A 525 2.03 -4.33 19.00
N GLN A 526 1.83 -3.46 18.02
CA GLN A 526 0.51 -3.13 17.46
C GLN A 526 0.52 -3.43 15.96
N TYR A 527 -0.56 -4.07 15.49
CA TYR A 527 -0.72 -4.53 14.10
C TYR A 527 -2.03 -4.02 13.51
N ASN A 528 -2.16 -4.14 12.18
CA ASN A 528 -3.41 -3.96 11.46
C ASN A 528 -4.20 -5.28 11.31
N GLY A 529 -4.25 -6.09 12.38
CA GLY A 529 -4.91 -7.40 12.37
C GLY A 529 -4.06 -8.50 11.72
N ILE A 530 -2.94 -8.87 12.35
CA ILE A 530 -2.10 -9.98 11.89
C ILE A 530 -2.80 -11.33 12.09
N ASP A 531 -2.68 -12.20 11.09
CA ASP A 531 -3.30 -13.54 11.10
C ASP A 531 -2.34 -14.59 11.67
N PHE A 532 -2.73 -15.19 12.80
CA PHE A 532 -2.07 -16.31 13.45
C PHE A 532 -2.86 -17.63 13.37
N SER A 533 -3.97 -17.68 12.65
CA SER A 533 -4.83 -18.87 12.54
C SER A 533 -4.14 -20.09 11.91
N GLY A 534 -3.06 -19.87 11.16
CA GLY A 534 -2.19 -20.91 10.61
C GLY A 534 -1.25 -21.57 11.63
N TYR A 535 -1.23 -21.11 12.89
CA TYR A 535 -0.34 -21.61 13.94
C TYR A 535 -1.11 -22.26 15.10
N LYS A 536 -0.58 -23.35 15.65
CA LYS A 536 -1.12 -24.06 16.83
C LYS A 536 -0.79 -23.32 18.12
N TYR A 537 0.45 -22.81 18.23
CA TYR A 537 0.99 -22.27 19.46
C TYR A 537 1.58 -20.88 19.29
N LEU A 538 1.49 -20.07 20.34
CA LEU A 538 2.31 -18.88 20.55
C LEU A 538 3.07 -19.07 21.86
N VAL A 539 4.38 -18.81 21.83
CA VAL A 539 5.27 -18.99 22.97
C VAL A 539 5.87 -17.64 23.32
N ALA A 540 5.86 -17.28 24.60
CA ALA A 540 6.56 -16.11 25.11
C ALA A 540 7.49 -16.51 26.26
N ARG A 541 8.72 -15.99 26.25
CA ARG A 541 9.79 -16.34 27.19
C ARG A 541 10.43 -15.11 27.84
N LEU A 542 10.71 -15.23 29.13
CA LEU A 542 11.51 -14.27 29.89
C LEU A 542 12.96 -14.76 30.01
N GLY A 543 13.92 -13.85 29.83
CA GLY A 543 15.35 -14.13 30.01
C GLY A 543 15.77 -14.23 31.47
N SER A 544 14.91 -13.82 32.41
CA SER A 544 15.14 -13.83 33.85
C SER A 544 13.93 -14.35 34.63
N GLU A 545 14.10 -14.58 35.94
CA GLU A 545 12.96 -14.83 36.83
C GLU A 545 11.95 -13.67 36.78
N ASN A 546 10.65 -14.00 36.85
CA ASN A 546 9.58 -13.02 36.84
C ASN A 546 9.44 -12.34 38.21
N ASN A 547 10.18 -11.24 38.39
CA ASN A 547 10.05 -10.36 39.56
C ASN A 547 9.18 -9.12 39.30
N ALA A 548 8.58 -9.01 38.10
CA ALA A 548 7.79 -7.86 37.66
C ALA A 548 6.28 -8.11 37.67
N SER A 549 5.85 -9.32 38.07
CA SER A 549 4.48 -9.79 37.88
C SER A 549 4.04 -9.65 36.42
N ALA A 550 4.92 -10.05 35.50
CA ALA A 550 4.67 -9.93 34.07
C ALA A 550 3.61 -10.92 33.59
N ASP A 551 2.72 -10.45 32.71
CA ASP A 551 1.78 -11.26 31.93
C ASP A 551 2.08 -11.05 30.44
N PHE A 552 1.91 -12.08 29.62
CA PHE A 552 1.74 -11.89 28.20
C PHE A 552 0.25 -11.71 27.86
N ARG A 553 -0.09 -10.77 26.99
CA ARG A 553 -1.49 -10.50 26.61
C ARG A 553 -1.66 -10.37 25.09
N LEU A 554 -2.81 -10.81 24.60
CA LEU A 554 -3.26 -10.69 23.22
C LEU A 554 -4.60 -9.98 23.13
N PHE A 555 -4.78 -9.17 22.09
CA PHE A 555 -6.03 -8.47 21.79
C PHE A 555 -6.40 -8.72 20.33
N ASP A 556 -7.64 -9.16 20.11
CA ASP A 556 -8.23 -9.35 18.78
C ASP A 556 -9.05 -8.13 18.29
N GLY A 557 -8.83 -6.98 18.92
CA GLY A 557 -9.36 -5.69 18.51
C GLY A 557 -8.32 -4.58 18.67
N ALA A 558 -8.45 -3.52 17.87
CA ALA A 558 -7.47 -2.43 17.77
C ALA A 558 -7.35 -1.56 19.04
N SER A 559 -8.26 -1.67 20.00
CA SER A 559 -8.25 -0.90 21.24
C SER A 559 -7.58 -1.67 22.37
N TYR A 560 -6.59 -1.07 23.01
CA TYR A 560 -5.98 -1.60 24.25
C TYR A 560 -6.99 -1.76 25.40
N TRP A 561 -8.09 -1.00 25.36
CA TRP A 561 -9.16 -1.11 26.35
C TRP A 561 -10.18 -2.23 26.03
N GLY A 562 -9.98 -2.97 24.94
CA GLY A 562 -10.74 -4.18 24.65
C GLY A 562 -10.40 -5.30 25.63
N SER A 563 -11.19 -6.38 25.62
CA SER A 563 -10.91 -7.55 26.46
C SER A 563 -9.68 -8.30 25.93
N PRO A 564 -8.62 -8.49 26.73
CA PRO A 564 -7.47 -9.30 26.33
C PRO A 564 -7.67 -10.78 26.65
N ALA A 565 -6.89 -11.63 25.99
CA ALA A 565 -6.48 -12.90 26.56
C ALA A 565 -5.23 -12.69 27.43
N ILE A 566 -5.24 -13.19 28.67
CA ILE A 566 -4.21 -12.93 29.68
C ILE A 566 -3.47 -14.22 30.05
N PHE A 567 -2.14 -14.20 29.99
CA PHE A 567 -1.26 -15.32 30.29
C PHE A 567 -0.19 -14.92 31.31
N PRO A 568 -0.48 -15.08 32.62
CA PRO A 568 0.47 -14.75 33.65
C PRO A 568 1.66 -15.70 33.64
N PHE A 569 2.88 -15.16 33.65
CA PHE A 569 4.08 -15.98 33.79
C PHE A 569 4.15 -16.63 35.18
N ASN A 570 3.56 -16.02 36.20
CA ASN A 570 3.70 -16.45 37.60
C ASN A 570 5.19 -16.63 37.95
N SER A 571 5.58 -17.79 38.50
CA SER A 571 6.97 -18.16 38.76
C SER A 571 7.68 -18.83 37.58
N ASN A 572 7.02 -18.98 36.43
CA ASN A 572 7.62 -19.56 35.23
C ASN A 572 8.30 -18.47 34.39
N ARG A 573 9.17 -18.92 33.49
CA ARG A 573 9.79 -18.06 32.47
C ARG A 573 9.24 -18.28 31.08
N GLU A 574 8.30 -19.21 30.91
CA GLU A 574 7.67 -19.52 29.63
C GLU A 574 6.16 -19.62 29.82
N VAL A 575 5.42 -19.05 28.88
CA VAL A 575 3.99 -19.30 28.69
C VAL A 575 3.78 -19.80 27.28
N VAL A 576 2.95 -20.84 27.15
CA VAL A 576 2.54 -21.40 25.85
C VAL A 576 1.04 -21.25 25.71
N LEU A 577 0.63 -20.56 24.65
CA LEU A 577 -0.75 -20.31 24.29
C LEU A 577 -1.15 -21.31 23.21
N VAL A 578 -2.22 -22.07 23.43
CA VAL A 578 -2.84 -22.90 22.39
C VAL A 578 -3.87 -22.05 21.66
N LEU A 579 -3.48 -21.46 20.53
CA LEU A 579 -4.21 -20.35 19.88
C LEU A 579 -5.71 -20.64 19.68
N ASN A 580 -6.06 -21.86 19.26
CA ASN A 580 -7.45 -22.27 19.01
C ASN A 580 -8.30 -22.50 20.27
N ASP A 581 -7.67 -22.60 21.46
CA ASP A 581 -8.35 -22.78 22.74
C ASP A 581 -8.30 -21.50 23.61
N VAL A 582 -7.71 -20.41 23.11
CA VAL A 582 -7.58 -19.17 23.90
C VAL A 582 -8.94 -18.51 24.09
N VAL A 583 -9.23 -18.17 25.35
CA VAL A 583 -10.41 -17.42 25.76
C VAL A 583 -9.95 -16.10 26.37
N LYS A 584 -10.64 -15.02 26.03
CA LYS A 584 -10.41 -13.68 26.55
C LYS A 584 -10.98 -13.55 27.96
N GLU A 585 -10.61 -12.50 28.67
CA GLU A 585 -11.04 -12.23 30.04
C GLU A 585 -12.57 -12.13 30.16
N ASP A 586 -13.26 -11.65 29.12
CA ASP A 586 -14.72 -11.59 29.03
C ASP A 586 -15.41 -12.94 28.78
N GLY A 587 -14.65 -14.02 28.61
CA GLY A 587 -15.15 -15.36 28.35
C GLY A 587 -15.41 -15.69 26.87
N THR A 588 -15.16 -14.76 25.95
CA THR A 588 -15.30 -15.02 24.51
C THR A 588 -14.02 -15.61 23.91
N PRO A 589 -14.10 -16.44 22.83
CA PRO A 589 -12.91 -16.94 22.16
C PRO A 589 -12.07 -15.81 21.55
N LEU A 590 -10.74 -15.95 21.57
CA LEU A 590 -9.85 -15.07 20.83
C LEU A 590 -9.94 -15.36 19.33
N ASN A 591 -10.13 -14.32 18.51
CA ASN A 591 -10.01 -14.47 17.06
C ASN A 591 -8.55 -14.40 16.62
N SER A 592 -7.92 -15.56 16.38
CA SER A 592 -6.53 -15.65 15.91
C SER A 592 -6.31 -15.17 14.48
N GLU A 593 -7.37 -15.00 13.67
CA GLU A 593 -7.26 -14.43 12.31
C GLU A 593 -6.98 -12.92 12.35
N HIS A 594 -7.24 -12.25 13.48
CA HIS A 594 -7.15 -10.79 13.60
C HIS A 594 -6.55 -10.36 14.94
N ILE A 595 -5.24 -10.54 15.12
CA ILE A 595 -4.54 -10.00 16.30
C ILE A 595 -4.08 -8.57 16.04
N TYR A 596 -4.48 -7.64 16.89
CA TYR A 596 -4.13 -6.23 16.75
C TYR A 596 -3.09 -5.76 17.76
N ILE A 597 -3.03 -6.39 18.94
CA ILE A 597 -2.08 -6.01 19.98
C ILE A 597 -1.56 -7.28 20.66
N ALA A 598 -0.25 -7.36 20.85
CA ALA A 598 0.41 -8.41 21.60
C ALA A 598 1.52 -7.79 22.45
N GLY A 599 1.77 -8.30 23.65
CA GLY A 599 2.82 -7.71 24.48
C GLY A 599 2.77 -8.12 25.94
N PHE A 600 3.51 -7.36 26.74
CA PHE A 600 3.75 -7.65 28.14
C PHE A 600 3.12 -6.56 29.01
N TRP A 601 2.25 -7.00 29.91
CA TRP A 601 1.81 -6.19 31.02
C TRP A 601 2.70 -6.46 32.22
N SER A 602 2.99 -5.44 33.05
CA SER A 602 3.63 -5.67 34.35
C SER A 602 3.16 -4.65 35.39
N ASN A 603 3.42 -4.92 36.66
CA ASN A 603 3.10 -3.96 37.72
C ASN A 603 3.99 -2.70 37.69
N GLY A 604 5.06 -2.67 36.88
CA GLY A 604 5.97 -1.55 36.71
C GLY A 604 7.06 -1.41 37.77
N SER A 605 7.15 -2.33 38.74
CA SER A 605 8.07 -2.23 39.87
C SER A 605 9.51 -2.62 39.52
N ASN A 606 9.70 -3.56 38.58
CA ASN A 606 11.00 -4.09 38.20
C ASN A 606 11.09 -4.26 36.68
N PRO A 607 12.27 -4.04 36.08
CA PRO A 607 12.51 -4.40 34.70
C PRO A 607 12.63 -5.92 34.54
N PHE A 608 12.40 -6.42 33.34
CA PHE A 608 12.59 -7.83 33.00
C PHE A 608 13.08 -8.00 31.56
N VAL A 609 13.84 -9.07 31.34
CA VAL A 609 14.39 -9.39 30.01
C VAL A 609 13.37 -10.24 29.25
N ILE A 610 13.08 -9.86 28.01
CA ILE A 610 12.32 -10.69 27.07
C ILE A 610 13.34 -11.54 26.30
N ASP A 611 13.24 -12.86 26.42
CA ASP A 611 14.12 -13.77 25.70
C ASP A 611 13.67 -13.90 24.24
N SER A 612 12.42 -14.32 24.06
CA SER A 612 11.81 -14.53 22.75
C SER A 612 10.28 -14.57 22.80
N VAL A 613 9.64 -14.22 21.68
CA VAL A 613 8.22 -14.46 21.42
C VAL A 613 8.10 -14.96 19.99
N PHE A 614 7.34 -16.03 19.75
CA PHE A 614 7.17 -16.60 18.41
C PHE A 614 5.91 -17.45 18.30
N VAL A 615 5.44 -17.64 17.07
CA VAL A 615 4.37 -18.57 16.71
C VAL A 615 4.96 -19.86 16.13
N THR A 616 4.32 -21.01 16.38
CA THR A 616 4.85 -22.31 15.95
C THR A 616 3.77 -23.38 15.82
N ASN A 617 4.04 -24.37 14.97
CA ASN A 617 3.28 -25.60 14.84
C ASN A 617 4.00 -26.82 15.45
N SER A 618 5.15 -26.60 16.09
CA SER A 618 5.94 -27.65 16.71
C SER A 618 5.24 -28.26 17.92
N ASN A 619 5.10 -29.58 17.92
CA ASN A 619 4.45 -30.35 18.97
C ASN A 619 5.22 -30.33 20.31
N GLU A 620 6.48 -29.88 20.34
CA GLU A 620 7.26 -29.72 21.59
C GLU A 620 6.57 -28.77 22.59
N TYR A 621 5.83 -27.80 22.06
CA TYR A 621 5.09 -26.81 22.82
C TYR A 621 3.68 -27.26 23.20
N ALA A 622 3.21 -28.41 22.73
CA ALA A 622 1.92 -28.92 23.14
C ALA A 622 1.84 -29.06 24.67
N PRO A 623 0.80 -28.51 25.32
CA PRO A 623 0.51 -28.84 26.70
C PRO A 623 0.32 -30.34 26.88
N ARG A 624 0.52 -30.80 28.11
CA ARG A 624 0.26 -32.20 28.45
C ARG A 624 -1.22 -32.52 28.27
N GLY A 625 -1.55 -33.50 27.44
CA GLY A 625 -2.94 -33.90 27.23
C GLY A 625 -3.22 -34.58 25.90
N ILE A 626 -4.51 -34.86 25.71
CA ILE A 626 -5.11 -35.45 24.51
C ILE A 626 -5.78 -34.34 23.69
N TYR A 627 -5.59 -34.40 22.38
CA TYR A 627 -6.14 -33.46 21.41
C TYR A 627 -7.06 -34.21 20.44
N VAL A 628 -8.25 -33.64 20.20
CA VAL A 628 -9.24 -34.18 19.26
C VAL A 628 -9.76 -33.06 18.38
N ASN A 629 -9.36 -33.09 17.11
CA ASN A 629 -9.55 -31.98 16.16
C ASN A 629 -10.15 -32.44 14.82
N ASP A 630 -10.64 -31.49 14.03
CA ASP A 630 -10.98 -31.69 12.62
C ASP A 630 -9.75 -31.52 11.71
N PHE A 631 -9.95 -31.70 10.41
CA PHE A 631 -8.90 -31.52 9.39
C PHE A 631 -8.42 -30.06 9.24
N LYS A 632 -9.08 -29.10 9.87
CA LYS A 632 -8.69 -27.68 9.95
C LYS A 632 -8.10 -27.32 11.31
N LEU A 633 -7.70 -28.31 12.11
CA LEU A 633 -7.13 -28.13 13.46
C LEU A 633 -8.09 -27.45 14.46
N LYS A 634 -9.39 -27.45 14.19
CA LYS A 634 -10.41 -26.98 15.13
C LYS A 634 -10.83 -28.11 16.04
N LYS A 635 -10.97 -27.81 17.32
CA LYS A 635 -11.41 -28.75 18.34
C LYS A 635 -12.81 -29.30 18.02
N ILE A 636 -12.95 -30.61 18.05
CA ILE A 636 -14.23 -31.30 17.87
C ILE A 636 -14.81 -31.67 19.23
N THR A 637 -16.09 -31.37 19.43
CA THR A 637 -16.87 -31.86 20.58
C THR A 637 -18.10 -32.65 20.19
N THR A 638 -18.53 -32.58 18.92
CA THR A 638 -19.68 -33.36 18.40
C THR A 638 -19.42 -33.88 16.98
N LEU A 639 -20.03 -35.02 16.65
CA LEU A 639 -20.19 -35.52 15.27
C LEU A 639 -21.67 -35.90 15.09
N ASP A 640 -22.37 -35.11 14.30
CA ASP A 640 -23.82 -35.22 14.11
C ASP A 640 -24.16 -35.71 12.69
N GLY A 641 -25.33 -36.31 12.52
CA GLY A 641 -25.82 -36.71 11.20
C GLY A 641 -25.25 -38.03 10.67
N LEU A 642 -24.83 -38.93 11.56
CA LEU A 642 -24.46 -40.32 11.22
C LEU A 642 -25.73 -41.14 10.93
N ASN A 643 -26.38 -40.85 9.82
CA ASN A 643 -27.72 -41.37 9.48
C ASN A 643 -27.66 -42.44 8.39
N TYR A 644 -28.60 -43.40 8.42
CA TYR A 644 -28.79 -44.36 7.33
C TYR A 644 -30.22 -44.93 7.30
N PHE A 645 -30.64 -45.56 6.19
CA PHE A 645 -31.93 -46.25 6.11
C PHE A 645 -31.84 -47.68 6.64
N ALA A 646 -32.81 -48.14 7.41
CA ALA A 646 -32.88 -49.51 7.92
C ALA A 646 -32.55 -50.53 6.83
N GLU A 647 -31.78 -51.56 7.18
CA GLU A 647 -31.22 -52.58 6.26
C GLU A 647 -30.13 -52.09 5.28
N SER A 648 -29.84 -50.78 5.22
CA SER A 648 -28.78 -50.18 4.37
C SER A 648 -27.58 -49.67 5.17
N GLY A 649 -27.52 -49.99 6.46
CA GLY A 649 -26.41 -49.58 7.33
C GLY A 649 -25.11 -50.29 6.99
N PRO A 650 -23.96 -49.80 7.47
CA PRO A 650 -23.78 -48.72 8.45
C PRO A 650 -23.99 -47.31 7.85
N SER A 651 -23.91 -46.25 8.67
CA SER A 651 -23.86 -44.88 8.12
C SER A 651 -22.58 -44.63 7.33
N GLU A 652 -22.61 -43.60 6.48
CA GLU A 652 -21.36 -42.99 6.00
C GLU A 652 -20.49 -42.60 7.21
N SER A 653 -19.18 -42.82 7.08
CA SER A 653 -18.23 -42.51 8.15
C SER A 653 -17.88 -41.03 8.15
N GLN A 654 -17.85 -40.43 9.33
CA GLN A 654 -17.18 -39.14 9.56
C GLN A 654 -15.79 -39.37 10.14
N SER A 655 -14.99 -38.32 10.30
CA SER A 655 -13.62 -38.45 10.80
C SER A 655 -13.26 -37.39 11.83
N LEU A 656 -12.38 -37.75 12.75
CA LEU A 656 -11.71 -36.88 13.70
C LEU A 656 -10.20 -37.21 13.72
N ILE A 657 -9.37 -36.29 14.17
CA ILE A 657 -7.92 -36.48 14.33
C ILE A 657 -7.61 -36.55 15.82
N VAL A 658 -6.99 -37.64 16.27
CA VAL A 658 -6.54 -37.83 17.67
C VAL A 658 -5.03 -37.74 17.74
N SER A 659 -4.52 -37.02 18.74
CA SER A 659 -3.10 -37.01 19.11
C SER A 659 -2.95 -36.80 20.62
N GLY A 660 -1.75 -36.96 21.15
CA GLY A 660 -1.47 -36.58 22.54
C GLY A 660 0.01 -36.36 22.81
N PHE A 661 0.28 -35.55 23.83
CA PHE A 661 1.63 -35.09 24.15
C PHE A 661 1.89 -35.11 25.65
N LYS A 662 3.15 -35.38 26.01
CA LYS A 662 3.65 -35.52 27.38
C LYS A 662 2.82 -36.53 28.19
N LEU A 663 2.36 -37.60 27.54
CA LEU A 663 1.55 -38.66 28.13
C LEU A 663 2.42 -39.62 28.96
N ASP A 664 1.78 -40.36 29.87
CA ASP A 664 2.43 -41.45 30.63
C ASP A 664 2.06 -42.85 30.06
N GLY A 665 1.34 -42.89 28.94
CA GLY A 665 0.91 -44.13 28.29
C GLY A 665 -0.02 -43.91 27.11
N ASP A 666 -0.39 -45.01 26.46
CA ASP A 666 -1.20 -45.04 25.23
C ASP A 666 -2.53 -44.26 25.32
N ILE A 667 -3.02 -43.79 24.18
CA ILE A 667 -4.39 -43.28 24.07
C ILE A 667 -5.33 -44.44 23.74
N THR A 668 -6.37 -44.60 24.55
CA THR A 668 -7.49 -45.49 24.29
C THR A 668 -8.71 -44.68 23.83
N ILE A 669 -9.26 -45.03 22.68
CA ILE A 669 -10.48 -44.45 22.09
C ILE A 669 -11.57 -45.51 22.18
N THR A 670 -12.64 -45.22 22.94
CA THR A 670 -13.77 -46.14 23.13
C THR A 670 -15.03 -45.56 22.51
N ALA A 671 -15.65 -46.31 21.58
CA ALA A 671 -16.92 -45.97 20.97
C ALA A 671 -18.11 -46.44 21.82
N PRO A 672 -19.23 -45.71 21.85
CA PRO A 672 -20.44 -46.12 22.55
C PRO A 672 -21.16 -47.28 21.81
N GLU A 673 -22.07 -47.98 22.50
CA GLU A 673 -22.66 -49.26 22.07
C GLU A 673 -23.11 -49.31 20.60
N ASN A 674 -23.75 -48.26 20.10
CA ASN A 674 -24.35 -48.21 18.75
C ASN A 674 -23.42 -47.65 17.67
N PHE A 675 -22.21 -47.23 18.03
CA PHE A 675 -21.24 -46.63 17.13
C PHE A 675 -19.97 -47.46 17.10
N GLU A 676 -19.22 -47.34 16.02
CA GLU A 676 -17.98 -48.05 15.82
C GLU A 676 -16.94 -47.15 15.14
N ILE A 677 -15.67 -47.45 15.40
CA ILE A 677 -14.53 -46.62 15.01
C ILE A 677 -13.48 -47.43 14.25
N SER A 678 -12.73 -46.78 13.38
CA SER A 678 -11.60 -47.39 12.66
C SER A 678 -10.49 -46.38 12.37
N THR A 679 -9.26 -46.83 12.18
CA THR A 679 -8.17 -46.01 11.63
C THR A 679 -8.07 -46.12 10.10
N ASP A 680 -8.94 -46.91 9.47
CA ASP A 680 -9.03 -47.09 8.02
C ASP A 680 -10.48 -46.87 7.57
N SER A 681 -10.70 -46.00 6.59
CA SER A 681 -12.05 -45.65 6.12
C SER A 681 -12.79 -46.84 5.51
N ILE A 682 -12.06 -47.83 4.98
CA ILE A 682 -12.60 -49.05 4.36
C ILE A 682 -12.29 -50.32 5.16
N GLY A 683 -11.58 -50.19 6.29
CA GLY A 683 -11.11 -51.31 7.10
C GLY A 683 -12.14 -51.80 8.12
N ASP A 684 -11.65 -52.61 9.06
CA ASP A 684 -12.46 -53.15 10.14
C ASP A 684 -12.80 -52.06 11.17
N TYR A 685 -14.06 -52.02 11.57
CA TYR A 685 -14.55 -51.11 12.62
C TYR A 685 -14.71 -51.88 13.93
N VAL A 686 -14.26 -51.26 15.01
CA VAL A 686 -14.18 -51.84 16.36
C VAL A 686 -14.79 -50.89 17.39
N SER A 687 -15.00 -51.39 18.61
CA SER A 687 -15.48 -50.56 19.73
C SER A 687 -14.35 -49.87 20.51
N ASN A 688 -13.10 -50.30 20.32
CA ASN A 688 -11.96 -49.75 21.03
C ASN A 688 -10.70 -49.74 20.15
N ILE A 689 -10.00 -48.61 20.10
CA ILE A 689 -8.71 -48.45 19.43
C ILE A 689 -7.69 -47.99 20.47
N THR A 690 -6.49 -48.54 20.41
CA THR A 690 -5.35 -48.07 21.20
C THR A 690 -4.32 -47.48 20.25
N LEU A 691 -3.95 -46.23 20.48
CA LEU A 691 -2.87 -45.54 19.78
C LEU A 691 -1.65 -45.53 20.69
N SER A 692 -0.57 -46.17 20.22
CA SER A 692 0.63 -46.38 21.02
C SER A 692 1.37 -45.07 21.29
N ASP A 693 1.70 -44.86 22.55
CA ASP A 693 2.62 -43.81 22.98
C ASP A 693 4.05 -44.12 22.55
N ASN A 694 4.75 -43.11 22.05
CA ASN A 694 6.17 -43.16 21.74
C ASN A 694 6.87 -42.00 22.44
N GLU A 695 7.52 -42.29 23.56
CA GLU A 695 8.24 -41.31 24.40
C GLU A 695 7.35 -40.13 24.84
N GLY A 696 6.12 -40.43 25.25
CA GLY A 696 5.14 -39.42 25.69
C GLY A 696 4.39 -38.73 24.56
N THR A 697 4.57 -39.16 23.30
CA THR A 697 3.87 -38.60 22.13
C THR A 697 3.08 -39.67 21.37
N VAL A 698 1.85 -39.32 21.01
CA VAL A 698 1.03 -40.05 20.03
C VAL A 698 0.78 -39.11 18.84
N ASP A 699 1.33 -39.48 17.68
CA ASP A 699 1.18 -38.71 16.43
C ASP A 699 -0.28 -38.59 15.97
N GLU A 700 -0.55 -37.56 15.17
CA GLU A 700 -1.87 -37.30 14.61
C GLU A 700 -2.40 -38.50 13.81
N THR A 701 -3.45 -39.13 14.32
CA THR A 701 -4.09 -40.30 13.73
C THR A 701 -5.53 -39.98 13.36
N ILE A 702 -5.90 -40.22 12.10
CA ILE A 702 -7.29 -40.08 11.66
C ILE A 702 -8.09 -41.27 12.16
N VAL A 703 -9.23 -41.00 12.79
CA VAL A 703 -10.17 -41.98 13.31
C VAL A 703 -11.52 -41.75 12.65
N PHE A 704 -11.98 -42.76 11.92
CA PHE A 704 -13.28 -42.81 11.28
C PHE A 704 -14.32 -43.29 12.27
N VAL A 705 -15.50 -42.66 12.26
CA VAL A 705 -16.62 -42.94 13.15
C VAL A 705 -17.86 -43.17 12.31
N ARG A 706 -18.61 -44.24 12.57
CA ARG A 706 -19.91 -44.48 11.94
C ARG A 706 -20.93 -45.08 12.89
N LEU A 707 -22.21 -44.93 12.57
CA LEU A 707 -23.30 -45.63 13.24
C LEU A 707 -23.37 -47.07 12.71
N LYS A 708 -23.44 -48.05 13.61
CA LYS A 708 -23.41 -49.49 13.27
C LYS A 708 -24.56 -49.89 12.36
N SER A 709 -24.31 -50.87 11.49
CA SER A 709 -25.37 -51.52 10.70
C SER A 709 -26.29 -52.36 11.57
N GLY A 710 -27.53 -52.58 11.12
CA GLY A 710 -28.46 -53.55 11.74
C GLY A 710 -29.22 -53.02 12.96
N LEU A 711 -29.13 -51.73 13.26
CA LEU A 711 -29.95 -51.08 14.28
C LEU A 711 -31.40 -50.85 13.78
N GLU A 712 -32.36 -50.86 14.71
CA GLU A 712 -33.77 -50.57 14.43
C GLU A 712 -34.00 -49.08 14.11
N LYS A 713 -35.19 -48.75 13.59
CA LYS A 713 -35.55 -47.33 13.40
C LYS A 713 -35.50 -46.58 14.73
N GLY A 714 -34.73 -45.50 14.80
CA GLY A 714 -34.57 -44.73 16.02
C GLY A 714 -33.55 -43.62 15.90
N THR A 715 -33.45 -42.83 16.95
CA THR A 715 -32.34 -41.88 17.16
C THR A 715 -31.33 -42.52 18.09
N TYR A 716 -30.05 -42.36 17.75
CA TYR A 716 -28.93 -42.94 18.46
C TYR A 716 -27.98 -41.83 18.86
N SER A 717 -27.58 -41.83 20.12
CA SER A 717 -26.58 -40.92 20.65
C SER A 717 -25.68 -41.63 21.66
N GLY A 718 -24.51 -41.05 21.88
CA GLY A 718 -23.53 -41.54 22.85
C GLY A 718 -22.22 -40.78 22.70
N ASP A 719 -21.28 -40.99 23.62
CA ASP A 719 -19.99 -40.31 23.58
C ASP A 719 -18.88 -41.28 23.16
N ILE A 720 -18.02 -40.86 22.25
CA ILE A 720 -16.66 -41.40 22.18
C ILE A 720 -15.90 -40.89 23.39
N ILE A 721 -15.23 -41.79 24.09
CA ILE A 721 -14.32 -41.45 25.19
C ILE A 721 -12.89 -41.65 24.70
N VAL A 722 -12.09 -40.59 24.71
CA VAL A 722 -10.65 -40.64 24.42
C VAL A 722 -9.90 -40.42 25.73
N SER A 723 -9.12 -41.40 26.18
CA SER A 723 -8.45 -41.38 27.48
C SER A 723 -7.02 -41.90 27.40
N SER A 724 -6.16 -41.39 28.28
CA SER A 724 -4.78 -41.84 28.50
C SER A 724 -4.47 -41.60 29.98
N ASP A 725 -3.49 -42.33 30.51
CA ASP A 725 -3.15 -42.28 31.92
C ASP A 725 -2.62 -40.89 32.34
N GLY A 726 -3.07 -40.41 33.49
CA GLY A 726 -2.59 -39.15 34.07
C GLY A 726 -3.04 -37.88 33.33
N VAL A 727 -4.01 -37.96 32.41
CA VAL A 727 -4.62 -36.81 31.72
C VAL A 727 -6.14 -36.91 31.66
N ALA A 728 -6.84 -35.77 31.54
CA ALA A 728 -8.30 -35.74 31.50
C ALA A 728 -8.85 -36.28 30.16
N SER A 729 -9.82 -37.18 30.23
CA SER A 729 -10.46 -37.75 29.03
C SER A 729 -11.22 -36.70 28.23
N LYS A 730 -11.23 -36.84 26.90
CA LYS A 730 -12.08 -36.06 25.99
C LYS A 730 -13.34 -36.85 25.64
N ARG A 731 -14.45 -36.13 25.50
CA ARG A 731 -15.76 -36.67 25.10
C ARG A 731 -16.20 -36.01 23.81
N ILE A 732 -16.62 -36.83 22.86
CA ILE A 732 -17.16 -36.38 21.57
C ILE A 732 -18.55 -36.96 21.45
N ALA A 733 -19.56 -36.10 21.52
CA ALA A 733 -20.95 -36.52 21.43
C ALA A 733 -21.27 -36.92 19.98
N LEU A 734 -21.85 -38.10 19.81
CA LEU A 734 -22.28 -38.61 18.53
C LEU A 734 -23.80 -38.52 18.44
N SER A 735 -24.31 -38.17 17.26
CA SER A 735 -25.73 -38.32 16.95
C SER A 735 -25.96 -38.88 15.55
N GLY A 736 -26.94 -39.78 15.45
CA GLY A 736 -27.33 -40.44 14.22
C GLY A 736 -28.75 -40.94 14.27
N MET A 737 -29.34 -41.23 13.11
CA MET A 737 -30.71 -41.70 12.97
C MET A 737 -30.79 -42.84 11.98
N VAL A 738 -31.53 -43.88 12.35
CA VAL A 738 -31.95 -44.93 11.44
C VAL A 738 -33.40 -44.71 11.09
N GLU A 739 -33.70 -44.58 9.81
CA GLU A 739 -35.07 -44.40 9.32
C GLU A 739 -35.52 -45.59 8.49
N TYR A 740 -36.79 -45.98 8.56
CA TYR A 740 -37.32 -46.89 7.55
C TYR A 740 -37.46 -46.14 6.24
N THR A 741 -37.16 -46.82 5.12
CA THR A 741 -37.69 -46.41 3.84
C THR A 741 -39.20 -46.31 3.96
N THR A 742 -39.77 -45.11 3.84
CA THR A 742 -41.22 -44.99 3.65
C THR A 742 -41.53 -45.53 2.26
N ASN A 743 -41.94 -46.80 2.18
CA ASN A 743 -42.74 -47.28 1.05
C ASN A 743 -44.13 -46.65 1.14
N VAL A 744 -44.20 -45.34 0.86
CA VAL A 744 -45.40 -44.80 0.24
C VAL A 744 -45.30 -45.27 -1.20
N ASN A 745 -46.21 -46.15 -1.62
CA ASN A 745 -46.45 -46.41 -3.04
C ASN A 745 -46.37 -45.09 -3.79
N SER A 746 -45.53 -45.06 -4.83
CA SER A 746 -45.52 -44.07 -5.88
C SER A 746 -46.80 -43.21 -5.93
N PHE A 747 -46.74 -42.01 -5.38
CA PHE A 747 -46.72 -40.93 -6.34
C PHE A 747 -45.27 -40.89 -6.79
N ALA A 748 -45.01 -41.00 -8.09
CA ALA A 748 -43.74 -40.52 -8.61
C ALA A 748 -43.45 -39.23 -7.83
N LYS A 749 -42.26 -39.13 -7.20
CA LYS A 749 -41.73 -37.80 -6.89
C LYS A 749 -41.94 -37.08 -8.21
N ALA A 750 -42.89 -36.14 -8.28
CA ALA A 750 -43.17 -35.45 -9.53
C ALA A 750 -41.77 -35.06 -9.99
N ASP A 751 -41.36 -35.56 -11.17
CA ASP A 751 -40.02 -35.33 -11.70
C ASP A 751 -39.70 -33.90 -11.32
N LEU A 752 -38.62 -33.68 -10.55
CA LEU A 752 -38.36 -32.35 -10.03
C LEU A 752 -38.28 -31.44 -11.23
N ASN A 753 -39.38 -30.73 -11.46
CA ASN A 753 -39.53 -30.02 -12.70
C ASN A 753 -38.78 -28.74 -12.45
N VAL A 754 -37.88 -28.44 -13.38
CA VAL A 754 -37.17 -27.19 -13.35
C VAL A 754 -38.24 -26.09 -13.48
N ILE A 755 -38.50 -25.37 -12.38
CA ILE A 755 -39.42 -24.22 -12.37
C ILE A 755 -38.83 -23.11 -13.23
N SER A 756 -37.50 -22.91 -13.13
CA SER A 756 -36.79 -21.99 -14.00
C SER A 756 -35.33 -22.41 -14.15
N THR A 757 -34.78 -22.22 -15.34
CA THR A 757 -33.34 -22.30 -15.59
C THR A 757 -32.82 -20.87 -15.74
N ARG A 758 -31.72 -20.56 -15.06
CA ARG A 758 -30.93 -19.36 -15.30
C ARG A 758 -29.52 -19.76 -15.71
N TYR A 759 -28.94 -19.02 -16.62
CA TYR A 759 -27.55 -19.18 -17.00
C TYR A 759 -26.75 -18.02 -16.44
N PHE A 760 -25.51 -18.30 -16.06
CA PHE A 760 -24.55 -17.30 -15.65
C PHE A 760 -23.25 -17.50 -16.40
N SER A 761 -22.57 -16.42 -16.79
CA SER A 761 -21.17 -16.50 -17.22
C SER A 761 -20.29 -16.97 -16.06
N ILE A 762 -19.02 -17.33 -16.33
CA ILE A 762 -18.07 -17.64 -15.26
C ILE A 762 -17.84 -16.45 -14.32
N THR A 763 -18.12 -15.24 -14.80
CA THR A 763 -18.01 -13.99 -14.05
C THR A 763 -19.27 -13.67 -13.24
N GLY A 764 -20.28 -14.55 -13.23
CA GLY A 764 -21.49 -14.42 -12.41
C GLY A 764 -22.60 -13.54 -13.01
N GLN A 765 -22.42 -13.04 -14.24
CA GLN A 765 -23.43 -12.24 -14.93
C GLN A 765 -24.55 -13.13 -15.46
N ARG A 766 -25.80 -12.76 -15.19
CA ARG A 766 -26.98 -13.51 -15.65
C ARG A 766 -27.16 -13.39 -17.16
N VAL A 767 -27.36 -14.52 -17.83
CA VAL A 767 -27.60 -14.64 -19.27
C VAL A 767 -28.94 -15.34 -19.49
N ASP A 768 -29.76 -14.80 -20.39
CA ASP A 768 -31.13 -15.28 -20.59
C ASP A 768 -31.20 -16.61 -21.36
N ASN A 769 -30.28 -16.85 -22.31
CA ASN A 769 -30.09 -18.16 -22.95
C ASN A 769 -28.63 -18.34 -23.39
N ILE A 770 -28.24 -19.59 -23.71
CA ILE A 770 -26.89 -19.94 -24.17
C ILE A 770 -26.91 -20.76 -25.48
N GLU A 771 -27.96 -20.64 -26.31
CA GLU A 771 -28.07 -21.42 -27.55
C GLU A 771 -27.10 -20.97 -28.64
N ASN A 772 -26.81 -19.67 -28.73
CA ASN A 772 -25.89 -19.11 -29.71
C ASN A 772 -24.59 -18.59 -29.10
N GLU A 773 -24.38 -18.84 -27.81
CA GLU A 773 -23.24 -18.34 -27.04
C GLU A 773 -22.15 -19.42 -26.92
N ARG A 774 -20.89 -19.02 -27.07
CA ARG A 774 -19.72 -19.90 -26.90
C ARG A 774 -19.02 -19.59 -25.59
N GLY A 775 -18.64 -20.63 -24.85
CA GLY A 775 -17.94 -20.48 -23.58
C GLY A 775 -18.43 -21.42 -22.48
N LEU A 776 -17.90 -21.20 -21.28
CA LEU A 776 -18.29 -21.93 -20.06
C LEU A 776 -19.36 -21.13 -19.31
N PHE A 777 -20.49 -21.77 -19.04
CA PHE A 777 -21.63 -21.18 -18.35
C PHE A 777 -22.02 -22.03 -17.13
N VAL A 778 -22.52 -21.38 -16.09
CA VAL A 778 -23.14 -22.05 -14.95
C VAL A 778 -24.65 -22.06 -15.18
N LYS A 779 -25.22 -23.24 -15.37
CA LYS A 779 -26.66 -23.46 -15.42
C LYS A 779 -27.17 -23.70 -14.00
N MET A 780 -28.06 -22.84 -13.54
CA MET A 780 -28.76 -22.99 -12.25
C MET A 780 -30.24 -23.28 -12.50
N ASN A 781 -30.70 -24.44 -12.06
CA ASN A 781 -32.10 -24.83 -12.08
C ASN A 781 -32.71 -24.60 -10.70
N LEU A 782 -33.80 -23.83 -10.64
CA LEU A 782 -34.68 -23.81 -9.48
C LEU A 782 -35.64 -24.99 -9.60
N MET A 783 -35.58 -25.90 -8.63
CA MET A 783 -36.36 -27.13 -8.62
C MET A 783 -37.71 -26.89 -7.93
N SER A 784 -38.69 -27.75 -8.22
CA SER A 784 -40.05 -27.62 -7.69
C SER A 784 -40.19 -27.74 -6.16
N ASP A 785 -39.13 -28.17 -5.48
CA ASP A 785 -39.04 -28.23 -4.02
C ASP A 785 -38.31 -27.01 -3.40
N GLY A 786 -38.00 -25.99 -4.21
CA GLY A 786 -37.28 -24.78 -3.78
C GLY A 786 -35.77 -24.93 -3.70
N SER A 787 -35.24 -26.15 -3.91
CA SER A 787 -33.79 -26.36 -4.01
C SER A 787 -33.23 -25.82 -5.33
N THR A 788 -31.93 -25.54 -5.35
CA THR A 788 -31.22 -25.15 -6.57
C THR A 788 -30.21 -26.22 -6.96
N GLN A 789 -30.21 -26.61 -8.23
CA GLN A 789 -29.18 -27.47 -8.83
C GLN A 789 -28.31 -26.65 -9.77
N THR A 790 -27.00 -26.69 -9.56
CA THR A 790 -26.03 -26.01 -10.42
C THR A 790 -25.20 -27.02 -11.22
N SER A 791 -24.94 -26.70 -12.48
CA SER A 791 -24.08 -27.50 -13.35
C SER A 791 -23.28 -26.60 -14.29
N LYS A 792 -22.08 -27.04 -14.67
CA LYS A 792 -21.23 -26.35 -15.64
C LYS A 792 -21.56 -26.86 -17.05
N ILE A 793 -21.80 -25.95 -17.99
CA ILE A 793 -22.04 -26.26 -19.40
C ILE A 793 -20.98 -25.56 -20.23
N ILE A 794 -20.30 -26.31 -21.08
CA ILE A 794 -19.38 -25.77 -22.09
C ILE A 794 -20.09 -25.83 -23.44
N ARG A 795 -20.19 -24.70 -24.13
CA ARG A 795 -20.71 -24.59 -25.49
C ARG A 795 -19.57 -24.25 -26.43
N TYR A 796 -19.35 -25.12 -27.42
CA TYR A 796 -18.32 -25.00 -28.45
C TYR A 796 -18.85 -24.29 -29.69
#